data_AF-A0A5C6NFA3-F1
#
_entry.id   AF-A0A5C6NFA3-F1
#
_cell.length_a   1.000
_cell.length_b   1.000
_cell.length_c   1.000
_cell.angle_alpha   90.00
_cell.angle_beta   90.00
_cell.angle_gamma   90.00
#
_symmetry.space_group_name_H-M   'P 1'
#
loop_
_entity.id
_entity.type
_entity.pdbx_description
1 polymer ?
#
loop_
_entity_poly.entity_id
_entity_poly.type
_entity_poly.pdbx_seq_one_letter_code
_entity_poly.pdbx_strand_id
1 'polypeptide(L)'
;MSASNYSLKINRDLLDPGFESYRLSQDTIPIYKVDLDADVEELKLNEYTLEHVRAFGMYNHLHLDPWYEDSVLFVDGRGRVLSFTVILDTALGKPREVYCVAPDTSEHRDRVCASLSLTSATWATLSDGSGRLDLLRTGKRGDSCHTKWEPLFSQDMGAPFTLLHSVAHVQDNVHTLEVLLLRIQKDPEETKGSGFSVFLEWITVANTAQQGQEAKYEMKKRRLLKGKSVPEYAAVEPRGKGLMVASERPFVFTHVDGSPLEQPDPEPMQAENSGGSEGTEAETVLSGVAFRGPRLRLSSAVCLQGTEAETVLSGTEAETVLSGVAFRGPRLRLSSAVCLQGTEAETVLSGDEAETVPSGVAFRGPRLRLFPAVLPSGDRGRLCCHCNLKPEKKKKLKKDPDLLKFNIKTQKSIYFWQQTSENITVHVRMPEGVTKEEVNFTLTPNHISIGVCGGSPLIILEGQLYADVQPETSAWILTSDKSLEVTLQKCVVGPTWPELVMGDQRGEHLVGEEQAALVHQRLAHLTSQDWLQADSDALHASFLQNVNAEKDKLLNYNSAELEDCDVFPEAGFSITHFDESLRPSQVMNLGGSQYLFTVVGNPLEMPCLCLRYDVDAIVLQPHPEQDHNMWEHIATFNALGYVQASKQDKKFLSCPPNFSYAALCECICRTFIYRQPSPLETVLFNRKQGRQIEKVAKQHVASLDSARAILGFRATNERVYVLTCSSIFILKVNNS
;
A
#
# COMPACT_ATOMS: atom_id res chain seq x y z
N MET A 1 29.81 -17.11 2.36
CA MET A 1 29.15 -17.33 3.67
C MET A 1 27.70 -16.95 3.48
N SER A 2 26.77 -17.89 3.71
CA SER A 2 25.34 -17.62 3.60
C SER A 2 24.90 -16.66 4.71
N ALA A 3 24.09 -15.64 4.37
CA ALA A 3 23.49 -14.77 5.36
C ALA A 3 22.62 -15.59 6.33
N SER A 4 22.69 -15.29 7.62
CA SER A 4 21.86 -15.99 8.60
C SER A 4 20.40 -15.54 8.49
N ASN A 5 19.47 -16.49 8.38
CA ASN A 5 18.04 -16.22 8.42
C ASN A 5 17.64 -15.85 9.85
N TYR A 6 17.14 -14.64 10.05
CA TYR A 6 16.68 -14.15 11.35
C TYR A 6 15.15 -14.24 11.46
N SER A 7 14.63 -14.64 12.63
CA SER A 7 13.19 -14.69 12.91
C SER A 7 12.81 -13.63 13.95
N LEU A 8 11.71 -12.92 13.70
CA LEU A 8 11.25 -11.81 14.52
C LEU A 8 10.77 -12.29 15.90
N LYS A 9 11.34 -11.72 16.97
CA LYS A 9 10.95 -12.02 18.35
C LYS A 9 9.89 -11.03 18.84
N ILE A 10 8.65 -11.47 18.90
CA ILE A 10 7.54 -10.65 19.39
C ILE A 10 7.43 -10.73 20.92
N ASN A 11 7.54 -9.57 21.57
CA ASN A 11 7.21 -9.45 22.98
C ASN A 11 5.69 -9.55 23.17
N ARG A 12 5.22 -10.64 23.77
CA ARG A 12 3.79 -10.90 24.01
C ARG A 12 3.18 -10.01 25.08
N ASP A 13 3.99 -9.46 25.98
CA ASP A 13 3.51 -8.58 27.06
C ASP A 13 3.06 -7.21 26.54
N LEU A 14 3.43 -6.86 25.31
CA LEU A 14 3.02 -5.61 24.63
C LEU A 14 1.75 -5.78 23.78
N LEU A 15 1.31 -7.01 23.55
CA LEU A 15 0.08 -7.30 22.80
C LEU A 15 -1.13 -7.33 23.73
N ASP A 16 -2.26 -6.78 23.28
CA ASP A 16 -3.53 -6.85 24.00
C ASP A 16 -4.54 -7.77 23.26
N PRO A 17 -4.56 -9.09 23.57
CA PRO A 17 -5.52 -10.00 22.96
C PRO A 17 -6.97 -9.73 23.40
N GLY A 18 -7.18 -8.89 24.43
CA GLY A 18 -8.49 -8.47 24.90
C GLY A 18 -9.00 -7.19 24.24
N PHE A 19 -8.23 -6.60 23.32
CA PHE A 19 -8.62 -5.36 22.66
C PHE A 19 -9.86 -5.56 21.78
N GLU A 20 -10.96 -4.86 22.10
CA GLU A 20 -12.20 -4.98 21.33
C GLU A 20 -12.30 -3.97 20.19
N SER A 21 -12.17 -2.67 20.47
CA SER A 21 -12.39 -1.60 19.48
C SER A 21 -12.00 -0.21 20.00
N TYR A 22 -11.75 0.70 19.07
CA TYR A 22 -11.70 2.13 19.35
C TYR A 22 -13.12 2.71 19.49
N ARG A 23 -13.36 3.54 20.51
CA ARG A 23 -14.61 4.29 20.69
C ARG A 23 -14.45 5.70 20.11
N LEU A 24 -15.40 6.12 19.28
CA LEU A 24 -15.42 7.48 18.76
C LEU A 24 -15.58 8.47 19.92
N SER A 25 -14.63 9.39 20.03
CA SER A 25 -14.65 10.49 20.97
C SER A 25 -15.44 11.67 20.40
N GLN A 26 -16.19 12.34 21.26
CA GLN A 26 -16.87 13.61 20.94
C GLN A 26 -16.01 14.83 21.33
N ASP A 27 -14.86 14.60 21.95
CA ASP A 27 -13.92 15.64 22.35
C ASP A 27 -13.40 16.34 21.09
N THR A 28 -13.54 17.66 21.03
CA THR A 28 -13.04 18.46 19.92
C THR A 28 -11.54 18.64 20.05
N ILE A 29 -10.79 18.35 18.99
CA ILE A 29 -9.36 18.67 18.87
C ILE A 29 -9.25 20.13 18.40
N PRO A 30 -8.57 21.02 19.14
CA PRO A 30 -8.28 22.36 18.64
C PRO A 30 -7.44 22.30 17.37
N ILE A 31 -7.90 22.98 16.32
CA ILE A 31 -7.21 23.07 15.03
C ILE A 31 -6.85 24.52 14.77
N TYR A 32 -5.57 24.78 14.57
CA TYR A 32 -5.05 26.07 14.17
C TYR A 32 -4.57 26.01 12.72
N LYS A 33 -4.63 27.14 12.02
CA LYS A 33 -4.22 27.27 10.62
C LYS A 33 -3.27 28.46 10.48
N VAL A 34 -2.17 28.24 9.79
CA VAL A 34 -1.23 29.29 9.39
C VAL A 34 -1.09 29.24 7.87
N ASP A 35 -1.40 30.34 7.20
CA ASP A 35 -1.25 30.47 5.75
C ASP A 35 0.22 30.74 5.38
N LEU A 36 0.65 30.13 4.28
CA LEU A 36 2.00 30.24 3.76
C LEU A 36 2.13 31.45 2.83
N ASP A 37 3.30 32.10 2.87
CA ASP A 37 3.60 33.24 1.99
C ASP A 37 3.94 32.81 0.54
N ALA A 38 4.24 31.52 0.34
CA ALA A 38 4.46 30.89 -0.95
C ALA A 38 4.00 29.44 -0.89
N ASP A 39 3.50 28.92 -2.01
CA ASP A 39 2.98 27.56 -2.06
C ASP A 39 4.11 26.53 -1.99
N VAL A 40 3.85 25.40 -1.33
CA VAL A 40 4.65 24.19 -1.42
C VAL A 40 4.33 23.52 -2.75
N GLU A 41 5.36 23.24 -3.53
CA GLU A 41 5.22 22.68 -4.86
C GLU A 41 4.96 21.17 -4.80
N GLU A 42 3.81 20.74 -5.33
CA GLU A 42 3.52 19.34 -5.61
C GLU A 42 4.00 19.03 -7.03
N LEU A 43 5.09 18.27 -7.12
CA LEU A 43 5.66 17.88 -8.41
C LEU A 43 4.81 16.80 -9.06
N LYS A 44 4.37 17.09 -10.28
CA LYS A 44 3.75 16.08 -11.14
C LYS A 44 4.85 15.23 -11.76
N LEU A 45 4.72 13.93 -11.62
CA LEU A 45 5.63 12.99 -12.26
C LEU A 45 5.48 13.06 -13.79
N ASN A 46 6.62 13.12 -14.48
CA ASN A 46 6.66 12.98 -15.93
C ASN A 46 6.49 11.52 -16.36
N GLU A 47 7.05 10.61 -15.58
CA GLU A 47 7.04 9.17 -15.82
C GLU A 47 6.24 8.45 -14.72
N TYR A 48 5.36 7.54 -15.13
CA TYR A 48 4.38 6.89 -14.25
C TYR A 48 4.65 5.39 -14.12
N THR A 49 5.91 4.99 -13.90
CA THR A 49 6.17 3.60 -13.50
C THR A 49 5.78 3.38 -12.05
N LEU A 50 5.48 2.13 -11.66
CA LEU A 50 5.14 1.79 -10.28
C LEU A 50 6.18 2.32 -9.29
N GLU A 51 7.46 2.16 -9.62
CA GLU A 51 8.57 2.62 -8.77
C GLU A 51 8.63 4.15 -8.66
N HIS A 52 8.36 4.90 -9.73
CA HIS A 52 8.27 6.38 -9.65
C HIS A 52 7.14 6.82 -8.73
N VAL A 53 5.96 6.20 -8.85
CA VAL A 53 4.82 6.51 -7.99
C VAL A 53 5.12 6.15 -6.53
N ARG A 54 5.78 5.01 -6.27
CA ARG A 54 6.20 4.60 -4.93
C ARG A 54 7.23 5.56 -4.31
N ALA A 55 8.25 5.95 -5.07
CA ALA A 55 9.30 6.84 -4.56
C ALA A 55 8.85 8.29 -4.36
N PHE A 56 8.01 8.80 -5.27
CA PHE A 56 7.80 10.25 -5.39
C PHE A 56 6.32 10.66 -5.32
N GLY A 57 5.38 9.77 -5.65
CA GLY A 57 3.95 10.09 -5.73
C GLY A 57 3.31 10.39 -4.37
N MET A 58 3.81 9.78 -3.29
CA MET A 58 3.35 10.00 -1.91
C MET A 58 4.44 10.60 -1.03
N TYR A 59 5.26 11.49 -1.61
CA TYR A 59 6.32 12.15 -0.86
C TYR A 59 5.76 13.02 0.27
N ASN A 60 6.33 12.90 1.46
CA ASN A 60 5.94 13.71 2.62
C ASN A 60 6.85 14.95 2.71
N HIS A 61 6.32 16.09 2.27
CA HIS A 61 7.05 17.36 2.20
C HIS A 61 7.31 18.00 3.58
N LEU A 62 6.80 17.41 4.67
CA LEU A 62 6.95 17.92 6.02
C LEU A 62 7.94 17.05 6.80
N HIS A 63 8.93 17.67 7.44
CA HIS A 63 9.97 17.02 8.23
C HIS A 63 9.88 17.48 9.67
N LEU A 64 9.85 16.55 10.63
CA LEU A 64 10.01 16.91 12.05
C LEU A 64 11.49 17.19 12.34
N ASP A 65 11.76 18.03 13.34
CA ASP A 65 13.06 18.08 13.98
C ASP A 65 13.12 17.07 15.14
N PRO A 66 13.87 15.95 15.02
CA PRO A 66 13.93 14.93 16.05
C PRO A 66 14.51 15.42 17.39
N TRP A 67 15.19 16.57 17.42
CA TRP A 67 15.74 17.16 18.64
C TRP A 67 14.83 18.25 19.23
N TYR A 68 13.83 18.70 18.49
CA TYR A 68 12.93 19.80 18.88
C TYR A 68 11.51 19.48 18.40
N GLU A 69 10.74 18.77 19.23
CA GLU A 69 9.43 18.20 18.86
C GLU A 69 8.42 19.25 18.37
N ASP A 70 8.53 20.51 18.79
CA ASP A 70 7.64 21.59 18.37
C ASP A 70 8.07 22.29 17.07
N SER A 71 9.12 21.80 16.41
CA SER A 71 9.67 22.38 15.18
C SER A 71 9.50 21.43 14.00
N VAL A 72 8.91 21.96 12.93
CA VAL A 72 8.76 21.28 11.65
C VAL A 72 9.38 22.10 10.53
N LEU A 73 9.85 21.41 9.48
CA LEU A 73 10.51 22.02 8.34
C LEU A 73 9.93 21.52 7.03
N PHE A 74 9.91 22.37 6.02
CA PHE A 74 9.50 22.04 4.66
C PHE A 74 10.18 22.97 3.66
N VAL A 75 10.16 22.58 2.38
CA VAL A 75 10.69 23.39 1.28
C VAL A 75 9.52 23.93 0.47
N ASP A 76 9.49 25.24 0.22
CA ASP A 76 8.46 25.85 -0.63
C ASP A 76 8.84 25.84 -2.13
N GLY A 77 7.90 26.20 -3.00
CA GLY A 77 8.11 26.30 -4.44
C GLY A 77 9.07 27.42 -4.88
N ARG A 78 9.65 28.17 -3.95
CA ARG A 78 10.74 29.13 -4.20
C ARG A 78 12.10 28.57 -3.81
N GLY A 79 12.18 27.31 -3.40
CA GLY A 79 13.41 26.67 -2.95
C GLY A 79 13.84 27.11 -1.54
N ARG A 80 12.95 27.73 -0.76
CA ARG A 80 13.25 28.16 0.61
C ARG A 80 12.99 27.02 1.58
N VAL A 81 13.97 26.72 2.42
CA VAL A 81 13.77 25.87 3.60
C VAL A 81 13.16 26.74 4.68
N LEU A 82 11.92 26.41 5.05
CA LEU A 82 11.14 27.10 6.06
C LEU A 82 11.06 26.23 7.32
N SER A 83 11.31 26.84 8.48
CA SER A 83 11.12 26.25 9.79
C SER A 83 9.91 26.90 10.46
N PHE A 84 8.99 26.07 10.95
CA PHE A 84 7.82 26.49 11.70
C PHE A 84 7.88 25.89 13.10
N THR A 85 7.78 26.74 14.11
CA THR A 85 7.88 26.34 15.52
C THR A 85 6.72 26.90 16.31
N VAL A 86 6.06 26.05 17.10
CA VAL A 86 4.93 26.44 17.94
C VAL A 86 5.43 26.80 19.34
N ILE A 87 5.62 28.09 19.60
CA ILE A 87 6.05 28.58 20.93
C ILE A 87 4.84 28.70 21.88
N LEU A 88 3.75 29.29 21.39
CA LEU A 88 2.52 29.55 22.15
C LEU A 88 1.32 29.27 21.25
N ASP A 89 0.40 28.41 21.70
CA ASP A 89 -0.81 28.06 20.93
C ASP A 89 -1.68 29.27 20.60
N THR A 90 -1.66 30.29 21.47
CA THR A 90 -2.45 31.52 21.30
C THR A 90 -1.82 32.53 20.35
N ALA A 91 -0.56 32.34 19.95
CA ALA A 91 0.21 33.29 19.17
C ALA A 91 1.14 32.57 18.19
N LEU A 92 0.55 31.93 17.18
CA LEU A 92 1.31 31.27 16.12
C LEU A 92 2.01 32.30 15.23
N GLY A 93 3.33 32.15 15.09
CA GLY A 93 4.14 32.92 14.15
C GLY A 93 3.96 32.44 12.70
N LYS A 94 4.67 33.09 11.77
CA LYS A 94 4.81 32.58 10.40
C LYS A 94 6.01 31.65 10.28
N PRO A 95 6.01 30.68 9.35
CA PRO A 95 7.20 29.92 9.01
C PRO A 95 8.36 30.85 8.64
N ARG A 96 9.54 30.54 9.15
CA ARG A 96 10.75 31.35 9.01
C ARG A 96 11.72 30.71 8.03
N GLU A 97 12.23 31.50 7.10
CA GLU A 97 13.32 31.07 6.22
C GLU A 97 14.62 30.86 7.00
N VAL A 98 15.15 29.64 6.90
CA VAL A 98 16.44 29.25 7.49
C VAL A 98 17.52 29.06 6.44
N TYR A 99 17.14 28.69 5.21
CA TYR A 99 18.02 28.53 4.06
C TYR A 99 17.24 28.75 2.76
N CYS A 100 17.93 29.07 1.68
CA CYS A 100 17.35 29.13 0.34
C CYS A 100 18.32 28.45 -0.61
N VAL A 101 17.81 27.47 -1.36
CA VAL A 101 18.56 26.86 -2.46
C VAL A 101 18.83 27.95 -3.50
N ALA A 102 20.04 27.96 -4.07
CA ALA A 102 20.35 28.85 -5.17
C ALA A 102 19.42 28.52 -6.36
N PRO A 103 18.80 29.51 -7.02
CA PRO A 103 17.91 29.25 -8.14
C PRO A 103 18.69 28.51 -9.23
N ASP A 104 18.23 27.31 -9.56
CA ASP A 104 18.80 26.52 -10.64
C ASP A 104 18.44 27.21 -11.97
N THR A 105 19.44 27.64 -12.73
CA THR A 105 19.25 28.22 -14.06
C THR A 105 18.97 27.16 -15.12
N SER A 106 19.07 25.88 -14.76
CA SER A 106 18.85 24.79 -15.69
C SER A 106 17.38 24.36 -15.68
N GLU A 107 16.76 24.35 -16.86
CA GLU A 107 15.42 23.78 -17.06
C GLU A 107 15.50 22.25 -16.98
N HIS A 108 15.75 21.70 -15.79
CA HIS A 108 15.70 20.24 -15.59
C HIS A 108 14.25 19.80 -15.63
N ARG A 109 13.81 19.31 -16.81
CA ARG A 109 12.50 18.69 -17.00
C ARG A 109 12.24 17.55 -16.00
N ASP A 110 13.29 16.87 -15.55
CA ASP A 110 13.20 15.62 -14.77
C ASP A 110 13.47 15.79 -13.27
N ARG A 111 13.21 16.96 -12.69
CA ARG A 111 13.38 17.18 -11.24
C ARG A 111 12.43 16.31 -10.39
N VAL A 112 12.90 15.91 -9.22
CA VAL A 112 12.11 15.24 -8.17
C VAL A 112 11.88 16.19 -6.99
N CYS A 113 11.13 15.74 -5.97
CA CYS A 113 10.87 16.54 -4.78
C CYS A 113 12.16 16.93 -4.07
N ALA A 114 12.30 18.22 -3.74
CA ALA A 114 13.32 18.67 -2.80
C ALA A 114 13.12 17.90 -1.48
N SER A 115 14.23 17.47 -0.89
CA SER A 115 14.21 16.59 0.28
C SER A 115 15.21 17.01 1.32
N LEU A 116 14.86 16.83 2.60
CA LEU A 116 15.65 17.25 3.75
C LEU A 116 15.84 16.07 4.70
N SER A 117 17.05 15.91 5.23
CA SER A 117 17.35 15.01 6.34
C SER A 117 18.17 15.73 7.41
N LEU A 118 17.71 15.70 8.66
CA LEU A 118 18.40 16.34 9.77
C LEU A 118 19.45 15.39 10.35
N THR A 119 20.70 15.59 9.92
CA THR A 119 21.83 14.68 10.15
C THR A 119 22.32 14.63 11.60
N SER A 120 22.14 15.72 12.34
CA SER A 120 22.35 15.81 13.79
C SER A 120 21.61 17.02 14.36
N ALA A 121 21.70 17.26 15.67
CA ALA A 121 21.18 18.47 16.33
C ALA A 121 21.72 19.80 15.76
N THR A 122 22.79 19.76 14.95
CA THR A 122 23.46 20.96 14.41
C THR A 122 23.79 20.91 12.91
N TRP A 123 23.37 19.84 12.22
CA TRP A 123 23.62 19.63 10.79
C TRP A 123 22.36 19.13 10.08
N ALA A 124 22.27 19.44 8.80
CA ALA A 124 21.24 18.95 7.90
C ALA A 124 21.82 18.69 6.50
N THR A 125 21.23 17.74 5.78
CA THR A 125 21.48 17.52 4.36
C THR A 125 20.24 17.90 3.56
N LEU A 126 20.45 18.55 2.43
CA LEU A 126 19.38 19.03 1.55
C LEU A 126 19.66 18.59 0.11
N SER A 127 18.63 18.10 -0.56
CA SER A 127 18.58 17.95 -2.01
C SER A 127 17.61 18.98 -2.58
N ASP A 128 18.01 19.67 -3.64
CA ASP A 128 17.14 20.55 -4.41
C ASP A 128 16.18 19.80 -5.35
N GLY A 129 16.38 18.49 -5.50
CA GLY A 129 15.59 17.65 -6.39
C GLY A 129 16.02 17.69 -7.85
N SER A 130 16.93 18.58 -8.26
CA SER A 130 17.51 18.58 -9.62
C SER A 130 18.81 17.79 -9.70
N GLY A 131 19.47 17.57 -8.56
CA GLY A 131 20.65 16.71 -8.45
C GLY A 131 21.78 17.28 -7.61
N ARG A 132 21.56 18.39 -6.92
CA ARG A 132 22.54 18.97 -5.99
C ARG A 132 22.36 18.43 -4.58
N LEU A 133 23.47 18.10 -3.93
CA LEU A 133 23.56 17.77 -2.52
C LEU A 133 24.23 18.92 -1.76
N ASP A 134 23.52 19.50 -0.80
CA ASP A 134 24.07 20.50 0.14
C ASP A 134 24.19 19.90 1.55
N LEU A 135 25.34 20.11 2.21
CA LEU A 135 25.51 19.89 3.64
C LEU A 135 25.52 21.22 4.38
N LEU A 136 24.56 21.36 5.28
CA LEU A 136 24.24 22.62 5.93
C LEU A 136 24.59 22.53 7.41
N ARG A 137 25.41 23.47 7.88
CA ARG A 137 25.59 23.73 9.31
C ARG A 137 24.43 24.58 9.79
N THR A 138 23.58 23.99 10.64
CA THR A 138 22.39 24.67 11.16
C THR A 138 22.66 25.44 12.45
N GLY A 139 23.74 25.11 13.15
CA GLY A 139 23.93 25.50 14.55
C GLY A 139 22.88 24.83 15.45
N LYS A 140 22.81 25.23 16.73
CA LYS A 140 21.77 24.74 17.64
C LYS A 140 20.41 25.26 17.18
N ARG A 141 19.51 24.35 16.78
CA ARG A 141 18.14 24.68 16.37
C ARG A 141 17.25 24.92 17.61
N GLY A 142 15.99 25.34 17.41
CA GLY A 142 15.05 25.70 18.48
C GLY A 142 14.70 27.20 18.57
N ASP A 143 13.90 27.55 19.58
CA ASP A 143 13.13 28.81 19.69
C ASP A 143 13.93 30.12 19.60
N SER A 144 15.25 30.09 19.79
CA SER A 144 16.11 31.28 19.76
C SER A 144 17.18 31.25 18.67
N CYS A 145 17.12 30.32 17.72
CA CYS A 145 18.15 30.23 16.68
C CYS A 145 17.93 31.29 15.61
N HIS A 146 18.64 32.43 15.72
CA HIS A 146 18.60 33.49 14.71
C HIS A 146 19.50 33.24 13.49
N THR A 147 20.24 32.14 13.47
CA THR A 147 21.26 31.87 12.46
C THR A 147 20.65 31.33 11.18
N LYS A 148 20.96 31.95 10.04
CA LYS A 148 20.78 31.30 8.73
C LYS A 148 21.70 30.08 8.66
N TRP A 149 21.23 29.01 8.04
CA TRP A 149 22.06 27.82 7.85
C TRP A 149 23.13 28.12 6.82
N GLU A 150 24.30 27.52 7.03
CA GLU A 150 25.49 27.78 6.23
C GLU A 150 25.87 26.53 5.43
N PRO A 151 25.97 26.63 4.09
CA PRO A 151 26.43 25.52 3.27
C PRO A 151 27.94 25.36 3.41
N LEU A 152 28.39 24.19 3.86
CA LEU A 152 29.81 23.85 3.99
C LEU A 152 30.28 22.83 2.96
N PHE A 153 29.34 22.24 2.24
CA PHE A 153 29.56 21.37 1.09
C PHE A 153 28.38 21.54 0.15
N SER A 154 28.65 21.68 -1.15
CA SER A 154 27.64 21.66 -2.20
C SER A 154 28.24 20.92 -3.40
N GLN A 155 27.60 19.84 -3.84
CA GLN A 155 28.07 19.05 -4.96
C GLN A 155 26.91 18.69 -5.89
N ASP A 156 27.13 18.87 -7.19
CA ASP A 156 26.26 18.31 -8.23
C ASP A 156 26.56 16.81 -8.39
N MET A 157 25.52 16.00 -8.20
CA MET A 157 25.60 14.55 -8.27
C MET A 157 25.18 14.01 -9.65
N GLY A 158 24.89 14.89 -10.62
CA GLY A 158 24.69 14.60 -12.04
C GLY A 158 23.32 14.07 -12.43
N ALA A 159 22.46 13.75 -11.47
CA ALA A 159 21.07 13.34 -11.72
C ALA A 159 20.18 13.68 -10.52
N PRO A 160 18.85 13.82 -10.72
CA PRO A 160 17.86 13.97 -9.66
C PRO A 160 17.90 12.82 -8.63
N PHE A 161 17.65 13.15 -7.36
CA PHE A 161 17.56 12.17 -6.27
C PHE A 161 16.78 12.73 -5.07
N THR A 162 16.32 11.84 -4.20
CA THR A 162 15.76 12.19 -2.88
C THR A 162 16.64 11.64 -1.76
N LEU A 163 16.63 12.32 -0.62
CA LEU A 163 17.30 11.89 0.60
C LEU A 163 16.40 10.93 1.37
N LEU A 164 16.94 9.74 1.73
CA LEU A 164 16.25 8.78 2.58
C LEU A 164 16.67 8.93 4.05
N HIS A 165 17.97 9.03 4.32
CA HIS A 165 18.50 9.09 5.68
C HIS A 165 19.88 9.75 5.72
N SER A 166 20.24 10.35 6.85
CA SER A 166 21.61 10.83 7.08
C SER A 166 21.96 10.77 8.56
N VAL A 167 23.24 10.52 8.88
CA VAL A 167 23.76 10.52 10.26
C VAL A 167 25.11 11.21 10.33
N ALA A 168 25.33 12.02 11.37
CA ALA A 168 26.63 12.61 11.66
C ALA A 168 27.32 11.86 12.81
N HIS A 169 28.64 11.71 12.73
CA HIS A 169 29.44 11.14 13.79
C HIS A 169 30.85 11.73 13.78
N VAL A 170 31.57 11.55 14.89
CA VAL A 170 32.99 11.94 15.00
C VAL A 170 33.80 10.68 15.29
N GLN A 171 34.77 10.40 14.42
CA GLN A 171 35.70 9.29 14.58
C GLN A 171 37.12 9.82 14.37
N ASP A 172 38.05 9.47 15.26
CA ASP A 172 39.46 9.92 15.20
C ASP A 172 39.62 11.45 15.04
N ASN A 173 38.78 12.22 15.75
CA ASN A 173 38.68 13.69 15.67
C ASN A 173 38.26 14.24 14.30
N VAL A 174 37.77 13.40 13.39
CA VAL A 174 37.20 13.79 12.10
C VAL A 174 35.68 13.75 12.19
N HIS A 175 35.04 14.87 11.88
CA HIS A 175 33.59 14.93 11.74
C HIS A 175 33.19 14.38 10.37
N THR A 176 32.31 13.38 10.37
CA THR A 176 31.89 12.63 9.20
C THR A 176 30.37 12.58 9.13
N LEU A 177 29.83 12.77 7.93
CA LEU A 177 28.42 12.65 7.62
C LEU A 177 28.23 11.48 6.64
N GLU A 178 27.30 10.61 6.98
CA GLU A 178 26.82 9.57 6.09
C GLU A 178 25.46 9.99 5.53
N VAL A 179 25.28 9.85 4.23
CA VAL A 179 24.07 10.29 3.52
C VAL A 179 23.62 9.20 2.57
N LEU A 180 22.34 8.86 2.62
CA LEU A 180 21.71 7.85 1.78
C LEU A 180 20.74 8.50 0.79
N LEU A 181 21.02 8.33 -0.50
CA LEU A 181 20.22 8.86 -1.60
C LEU A 181 19.41 7.75 -2.27
N LEU A 182 18.23 8.09 -2.79
CA LEU A 182 17.40 7.26 -3.65
C LEU A 182 17.31 7.87 -5.05
N ARG A 183 17.57 7.04 -6.07
CA ARG A 183 17.45 7.37 -7.49
C ARG A 183 16.64 6.31 -8.22
N ILE A 184 15.85 6.76 -9.19
CA ILE A 184 15.26 5.90 -10.21
C ILE A 184 15.85 6.34 -11.53
N GLN A 185 16.48 5.41 -12.26
CA GLN A 185 17.17 5.71 -13.51
C GLN A 185 16.83 4.69 -14.56
N LYS A 186 16.77 5.16 -15.82
CA LYS A 186 16.59 4.28 -16.96
C LYS A 186 17.76 3.32 -17.07
N ASP A 187 17.47 2.04 -17.19
CA ASP A 187 18.45 0.97 -17.23
C ASP A 187 18.31 0.18 -18.53
N PRO A 188 19.24 0.33 -19.48
CA PRO A 188 19.21 -0.41 -20.74
C PRO A 188 19.30 -1.92 -20.56
N GLU A 189 19.84 -2.41 -19.44
CA GLU A 189 19.96 -3.84 -19.15
C GLU A 189 18.62 -4.45 -18.68
N GLU A 190 17.70 -3.63 -18.17
CA GLU A 190 16.39 -4.08 -17.68
C GLU A 190 15.39 -4.22 -18.83
N THR A 191 15.51 -5.34 -19.55
CA THR A 191 14.67 -5.65 -20.73
C THR A 191 13.33 -6.32 -20.40
N LYS A 192 13.19 -6.88 -19.18
CA LYS A 192 12.01 -7.62 -18.72
C LYS A 192 11.02 -6.79 -17.87
N GLY A 193 11.33 -5.52 -17.61
CA GLY A 193 10.59 -4.68 -16.67
C GLY A 193 10.16 -3.33 -17.26
N SER A 194 10.03 -2.32 -16.40
CA SER A 194 9.65 -0.95 -16.80
C SER A 194 10.76 -0.22 -17.60
N GLY A 195 11.94 -0.81 -17.72
CA GLY A 195 13.14 -0.16 -18.26
C GLY A 195 13.85 0.76 -17.26
N PHE A 196 13.47 0.71 -15.98
CA PHE A 196 14.07 1.49 -14.89
C PHE A 196 14.60 0.59 -13.79
N SER A 197 15.70 1.01 -13.19
CA SER A 197 16.29 0.39 -12.00
C SER A 197 16.31 1.39 -10.84
N VAL A 198 16.22 0.84 -9.63
CA VAL A 198 16.29 1.61 -8.39
C VAL A 198 17.71 1.56 -7.86
N PHE A 199 18.26 2.72 -7.53
CA PHE A 199 19.60 2.84 -6.99
C PHE A 199 19.58 3.52 -5.63
N LEU A 200 20.30 2.92 -4.68
CA LEU A 200 20.64 3.55 -3.41
C LEU A 200 22.11 3.94 -3.42
N GLU A 201 22.38 5.17 -3.03
CA GLU A 201 23.74 5.71 -3.02
C GLU A 201 24.10 6.11 -1.59
N TRP A 202 25.05 5.39 -1.00
CA TRP A 202 25.55 5.65 0.34
C TRP A 202 26.89 6.41 0.28
N ILE A 203 26.81 7.69 0.62
CA ILE A 203 27.90 8.66 0.52
C ILE A 203 28.46 8.95 1.91
N THR A 204 29.78 8.99 2.01
CA THR A 204 30.51 9.50 3.18
C THR A 204 31.15 10.83 2.83
N VAL A 205 30.86 11.87 3.59
CA VAL A 205 31.51 13.18 3.49
C VAL A 205 32.20 13.49 4.81
N ALA A 206 33.49 13.83 4.77
CA ALA A 206 34.28 14.04 5.98
C ALA A 206 34.97 15.40 5.97
N ASN A 207 35.20 15.95 7.17
CA ASN A 207 36.01 17.15 7.35
C ASN A 207 37.48 16.83 7.03
N THR A 208 38.09 17.61 6.15
CA THR A 208 39.49 17.48 5.73
C THR A 208 40.38 18.62 6.19
N ALA A 209 39.81 19.61 6.89
CA ALA A 209 40.56 20.74 7.40
C ALA A 209 41.55 20.31 8.51
N GLN A 210 42.74 20.91 8.50
CA GLN A 210 43.69 20.72 9.58
C GLN A 210 43.19 21.44 10.84
N GLN A 211 43.63 20.98 12.03
CA GLN A 211 43.28 21.61 13.30
C GLN A 211 43.57 23.13 13.26
N GLY A 212 42.54 23.94 13.49
CA GLY A 212 42.63 25.40 13.52
C GLY A 212 42.35 26.11 12.19
N GLN A 213 42.05 25.39 11.10
CA GLN A 213 41.57 25.96 9.84
C GLN A 213 40.04 25.94 9.75
N GLU A 214 39.48 26.73 8.83
CA GLU A 214 38.06 26.67 8.50
C GLU A 214 37.68 25.25 8.04
N ALA A 215 36.55 24.75 8.54
CA ALA A 215 36.09 23.41 8.24
C ALA A 215 35.81 23.27 6.74
N LYS A 216 36.42 22.27 6.11
CA LYS A 216 36.27 21.96 4.69
C LYS A 216 35.80 20.52 4.58
N TYR A 217 34.72 20.29 3.84
CA TYR A 217 34.15 18.96 3.68
C TYR A 217 34.40 18.44 2.27
N GLU A 218 34.77 17.17 2.17
CA GLU A 218 34.99 16.48 0.90
C GLU A 218 34.37 15.09 0.95
N MET A 219 33.79 14.67 -0.17
CA MET A 219 33.29 13.31 -0.34
C MET A 219 34.46 12.32 -0.31
N LYS A 220 34.39 11.34 0.58
CA LYS A 220 35.44 10.33 0.81
C LYS A 220 35.08 8.96 0.26
N LYS A 221 33.81 8.57 0.33
CA LYS A 221 33.33 7.29 -0.16
C LYS A 221 31.99 7.45 -0.85
N ARG A 222 31.77 6.64 -1.88
CA ARG A 222 30.53 6.53 -2.64
C ARG A 222 30.25 5.06 -2.90
N ARG A 223 29.22 4.51 -2.27
CA ARG A 223 28.84 3.10 -2.43
C ARG A 223 27.47 3.02 -3.09
N LEU A 224 27.36 2.26 -4.18
CA LEU A 224 26.14 2.18 -4.99
C LEU A 224 25.52 0.79 -4.85
N LEU A 225 24.24 0.76 -4.48
CA LEU A 225 23.42 -0.45 -4.49
C LEU A 225 22.40 -0.36 -5.63
N LYS A 226 22.16 -1.48 -6.30
CA LYS A 226 21.14 -1.63 -7.34
C LYS A 226 20.06 -2.57 -6.82
N GLY A 227 18.80 -2.22 -7.07
CA GLY A 227 17.63 -3.00 -6.72
C GLY A 227 16.52 -2.83 -7.76
N LYS A 228 15.50 -3.68 -7.67
CA LYS A 228 14.36 -3.70 -8.60
C LYS A 228 13.09 -3.06 -8.05
N SER A 229 13.08 -2.69 -6.77
CA SER A 229 11.95 -2.08 -6.07
C SER A 229 12.44 -0.98 -5.14
N VAL A 230 11.69 0.10 -5.02
CA VAL A 230 11.90 1.16 -4.03
C VAL A 230 11.86 0.55 -2.62
N PRO A 231 12.82 0.86 -1.74
CA PRO A 231 12.78 0.34 -0.39
C PRO A 231 11.68 1.04 0.42
N GLU A 232 10.95 0.26 1.22
CA GLU A 232 9.96 0.77 2.18
C GLU A 232 10.66 1.37 3.42
N TYR A 233 11.88 0.89 3.71
CA TYR A 233 12.74 1.42 4.77
C TYR A 233 14.20 1.32 4.33
N ALA A 234 14.97 2.38 4.55
CA ALA A 234 16.42 2.32 4.44
C ALA A 234 17.08 3.32 5.38
N ALA A 235 18.01 2.86 6.21
CA ALA A 235 18.68 3.71 7.19
C ALA A 235 20.13 3.28 7.41
N VAL A 236 21.00 4.29 7.50
CA VAL A 236 22.41 4.12 7.86
C VAL A 236 22.52 4.00 9.38
N GLU A 237 23.34 3.07 9.84
CA GLU A 237 23.59 2.85 11.26
C GLU A 237 24.31 4.02 11.93
N PRO A 238 24.13 4.20 13.25
CA PRO A 238 24.95 5.11 14.03
C PRO A 238 26.44 4.86 13.78
N ARG A 239 27.21 5.93 13.61
CA ARG A 239 28.65 5.88 13.27
C ARG A 239 28.99 5.30 11.89
N GLY A 240 28.01 5.08 11.00
CA GLY A 240 28.26 4.72 9.60
C GLY A 240 28.81 3.31 9.39
N LYS A 241 28.57 2.39 10.32
CA LYS A 241 29.12 1.02 10.29
C LYS A 241 28.34 0.06 9.40
N GLY A 242 27.10 0.36 9.11
CA GLY A 242 26.23 -0.50 8.31
C GLY A 242 25.06 0.23 7.70
N LEU A 243 24.31 -0.50 6.89
CA LEU A 243 23.11 -0.04 6.20
C LEU A 243 22.04 -1.13 6.36
N MET A 244 20.84 -0.72 6.77
CA MET A 244 19.66 -1.60 6.76
C MET A 244 18.73 -1.17 5.64
N VAL A 245 18.21 -2.15 4.88
CA VAL A 245 17.27 -1.93 3.77
C VAL A 245 16.14 -2.94 3.85
N ALA A 246 14.90 -2.47 3.90
CA ALA A 246 13.69 -3.27 3.75
C ALA A 246 13.08 -3.05 2.37
N SER A 247 12.94 -4.12 1.60
CA SER A 247 12.42 -4.05 0.23
C SER A 247 11.77 -5.36 -0.21
N GLU A 248 10.89 -5.26 -1.21
CA GLU A 248 10.25 -6.43 -1.84
C GLU A 248 11.26 -7.29 -2.60
N ARG A 249 12.26 -6.65 -3.21
CA ARG A 249 13.36 -7.31 -3.90
C ARG A 249 14.71 -6.90 -3.30
N PRO A 250 15.67 -7.83 -3.17
CA PRO A 250 16.93 -7.55 -2.52
C PRO A 250 17.74 -6.52 -3.29
N PHE A 251 18.51 -5.72 -2.55
CA PHE A 251 19.52 -4.82 -3.08
C PHE A 251 20.89 -5.50 -3.07
N VAL A 252 21.74 -5.15 -4.03
CA VAL A 252 23.13 -5.63 -4.11
C VAL A 252 24.06 -4.45 -4.35
N PHE A 253 25.17 -4.38 -3.62
CA PHE A 253 26.22 -3.41 -3.90
C PHE A 253 26.87 -3.74 -5.25
N THR A 254 26.94 -2.74 -6.13
CA THR A 254 27.49 -2.89 -7.48
C THR A 254 28.79 -2.12 -7.65
N HIS A 255 28.94 -0.97 -7.00
CA HIS A 255 30.12 -0.12 -7.17
C HIS A 255 30.55 0.51 -5.85
N VAL A 256 31.86 0.73 -5.71
CA VAL A 256 32.49 1.54 -4.66
C VAL A 256 33.45 2.51 -5.33
N ASP A 257 33.26 3.80 -5.08
CA ASP A 257 34.06 4.90 -5.65
C ASP A 257 34.17 4.84 -7.18
N GLY A 258 33.09 4.39 -7.83
CA GLY A 258 33.01 4.21 -9.29
C GLY A 258 33.64 2.92 -9.81
N SER A 259 34.31 2.14 -8.95
CA SER A 259 34.86 0.83 -9.31
C SER A 259 33.82 -0.26 -9.10
N PRO A 260 33.59 -1.16 -10.07
CA PRO A 260 32.66 -2.27 -9.90
C PRO A 260 33.17 -3.23 -8.82
N LEU A 261 32.26 -3.74 -8.01
CA LEU A 261 32.56 -4.82 -7.07
C LEU A 261 32.52 -6.16 -7.82
N GLU A 262 33.49 -7.04 -7.55
CA GLU A 262 33.43 -8.43 -7.99
C GLU A 262 32.19 -9.09 -7.37
N GLN A 263 31.21 -9.39 -8.21
CA GLN A 263 30.12 -10.26 -7.79
C GLN A 263 30.71 -11.67 -7.62
N PRO A 264 30.38 -12.40 -6.54
CA PRO A 264 30.72 -13.81 -6.50
C PRO A 264 30.12 -14.47 -7.75
N ASP A 265 30.94 -15.17 -8.53
CA ASP A 265 30.45 -15.99 -9.62
C ASP A 265 29.28 -16.85 -9.07
N PRO A 266 28.14 -16.93 -9.77
CA PRO A 266 27.15 -17.93 -9.41
C PRO A 266 27.88 -19.27 -9.43
N GLU A 267 28.00 -19.91 -8.26
CA GLU A 267 28.70 -21.20 -8.17
C GLU A 267 28.13 -22.09 -9.27
N PRO A 268 28.96 -22.58 -10.22
CA PRO A 268 28.47 -23.50 -11.22
C PRO A 268 27.89 -24.68 -10.45
N MET A 269 26.57 -24.92 -10.59
CA MET A 269 25.96 -26.16 -10.12
C MET A 269 26.88 -27.27 -10.58
N GLN A 270 27.51 -27.96 -9.62
CA GLN A 270 28.21 -29.19 -9.94
C GLN A 270 27.14 -30.11 -10.51
N ALA A 271 27.13 -30.25 -11.83
CA ALA A 271 26.46 -31.34 -12.47
C ALA A 271 27.13 -32.59 -11.89
N GLU A 272 26.43 -33.28 -11.00
CA GLU A 272 26.81 -34.63 -10.63
C GLU A 272 26.82 -35.42 -11.94
N ASN A 273 28.03 -35.70 -12.43
CA ASN A 273 28.26 -36.65 -13.49
C ASN A 273 27.61 -37.96 -13.05
N SER A 274 26.59 -38.38 -13.78
CA SER A 274 26.02 -39.71 -13.71
C SER A 274 27.09 -40.73 -14.09
N GLY A 275 27.84 -41.18 -13.08
CA GLY A 275 28.59 -42.42 -13.16
C GLY A 275 27.59 -43.56 -13.32
N GLY A 276 27.65 -44.23 -14.48
CA GLY A 276 26.84 -45.40 -14.74
C GLY A 276 27.09 -46.49 -13.70
N SER A 277 26.00 -46.98 -13.10
CA SER A 277 25.94 -48.32 -12.54
C SER A 277 24.55 -48.89 -12.82
N GLU A 278 24.51 -49.90 -13.68
CA GLU A 278 23.39 -50.83 -13.82
C GLU A 278 23.02 -51.38 -12.44
N GLY A 279 21.74 -51.33 -12.09
CA GLY A 279 21.23 -51.84 -10.82
C GLY A 279 19.72 -51.65 -10.74
N THR A 280 19.01 -52.73 -11.00
CA THR A 280 17.56 -52.90 -10.96
C THR A 280 17.01 -52.71 -9.53
N GLU A 281 15.75 -52.26 -9.43
CA GLU A 281 14.89 -52.13 -8.23
C GLU A 281 14.91 -50.79 -7.49
N ALA A 282 13.74 -50.15 -7.43
CA ALA A 282 13.45 -49.01 -6.56
C ALA A 282 12.32 -49.41 -5.60
N GLU A 283 12.64 -49.63 -4.33
CA GLU A 283 11.67 -49.69 -3.23
C GLU A 283 11.37 -48.27 -2.72
N THR A 284 10.10 -47.89 -2.65
CA THR A 284 9.68 -46.64 -2.00
C THR A 284 9.04 -46.97 -0.65
N VAL A 285 9.69 -46.59 0.45
CA VAL A 285 9.16 -46.72 1.82
C VAL A 285 8.55 -45.38 2.25
N LEU A 286 7.23 -45.36 2.51
CA LEU A 286 6.53 -44.24 3.15
C LEU A 286 6.39 -44.51 4.66
N SER A 287 7.15 -43.80 5.49
CA SER A 287 6.99 -43.84 6.95
C SER A 287 5.96 -42.81 7.43
N GLY A 288 4.87 -43.26 8.05
CA GLY A 288 3.83 -42.41 8.64
C GLY A 288 4.16 -41.90 10.04
N VAL A 289 3.70 -40.68 10.36
CA VAL A 289 3.85 -40.04 11.69
C VAL A 289 2.64 -40.34 12.58
N ALA A 290 2.88 -40.82 13.79
CA ALA A 290 1.86 -41.08 14.81
C ALA A 290 1.71 -39.89 15.78
N PHE A 291 0.50 -39.35 15.96
CA PHE A 291 0.20 -38.31 16.96
C PHE A 291 -0.37 -38.89 18.26
N ARG A 292 0.19 -38.47 19.41
CA ARG A 292 -0.36 -38.65 20.76
C ARG A 292 -0.49 -37.29 21.44
N GLY A 293 -1.69 -36.89 21.82
CA GLY A 293 -1.93 -35.72 22.67
C GLY A 293 -3.33 -35.76 23.29
N PRO A 294 -3.51 -35.43 24.58
CA PRO A 294 -4.83 -35.45 25.20
C PRO A 294 -5.56 -34.12 24.99
N ARG A 295 -6.79 -34.23 24.47
CA ARG A 295 -7.89 -33.23 24.47
C ARG A 295 -7.76 -32.05 23.50
N LEU A 296 -8.36 -32.22 22.32
CA LEU A 296 -8.94 -31.12 21.55
C LEU A 296 -10.40 -31.46 21.22
N ARG A 297 -11.32 -30.61 21.66
CA ARG A 297 -12.70 -30.55 21.15
C ARG A 297 -12.67 -29.58 19.98
N LEU A 298 -12.77 -30.08 18.76
CA LEU A 298 -13.00 -29.26 17.58
C LEU A 298 -14.19 -29.83 16.82
N SER A 299 -15.12 -28.94 16.52
CA SER A 299 -16.35 -29.17 15.77
C SER A 299 -16.30 -28.31 14.52
N SER A 300 -15.84 -28.86 13.41
CA SER A 300 -16.17 -28.39 12.06
C SER A 300 -15.55 -29.34 11.03
N ALA A 301 -16.26 -29.55 9.94
CA ALA A 301 -15.93 -30.48 8.86
C ALA A 301 -14.74 -29.99 8.03
N VAL A 302 -13.84 -30.90 7.66
CA VAL A 302 -12.75 -30.64 6.71
C VAL A 302 -13.09 -31.40 5.42
N CYS A 303 -13.30 -30.67 4.32
CA CYS A 303 -13.33 -31.23 2.96
C CYS A 303 -11.89 -31.37 2.47
N LEU A 304 -11.52 -32.55 1.99
CA LEU A 304 -10.26 -32.78 1.28
C LEU A 304 -10.61 -32.96 -0.20
N GLN A 305 -10.16 -32.05 -1.06
CA GLN A 305 -10.16 -32.21 -2.52
C GLN A 305 -8.71 -32.13 -2.99
N GLY A 306 -8.20 -33.21 -3.56
CA GLY A 306 -6.91 -33.25 -4.26
C GLY A 306 -7.17 -33.24 -5.76
N THR A 307 -6.43 -32.41 -6.48
CA THR A 307 -6.46 -32.24 -7.93
C THR A 307 -5.76 -33.39 -8.65
N GLU A 308 -6.24 -33.65 -9.87
CA GLU A 308 -5.85 -34.69 -10.83
C GLU A 308 -4.34 -34.74 -11.12
N ALA A 309 -3.83 -35.94 -11.41
CA ALA A 309 -2.48 -36.16 -11.94
C ALA A 309 -2.60 -36.90 -13.29
N GLU A 310 -2.35 -36.20 -14.40
CA GLU A 310 -2.16 -36.84 -15.70
C GLU A 310 -0.72 -37.36 -15.78
N THR A 311 -0.53 -38.67 -15.87
CA THR A 311 0.79 -39.26 -16.16
C THR A 311 0.67 -40.11 -17.42
N VAL A 312 1.30 -39.67 -18.51
CA VAL A 312 1.42 -40.46 -19.73
C VAL A 312 2.57 -41.46 -19.52
N LEU A 313 2.24 -42.71 -19.22
CA LEU A 313 3.22 -43.79 -19.12
C LEU A 313 3.31 -44.53 -20.47
N SER A 314 4.50 -44.56 -21.06
CA SER A 314 4.85 -45.52 -22.11
C SER A 314 5.53 -46.73 -21.46
N GLY A 315 4.76 -47.77 -21.14
CA GLY A 315 5.26 -49.00 -20.53
C GLY A 315 4.12 -49.97 -20.23
N THR A 316 4.41 -51.27 -20.18
CA THR A 316 3.37 -52.32 -20.33
C THR A 316 2.58 -52.70 -19.07
N GLU A 317 2.89 -52.23 -17.85
CA GLU A 317 2.08 -52.52 -16.64
C GLU A 317 2.21 -51.41 -15.58
N ALA A 318 1.13 -51.13 -14.83
CA ALA A 318 1.12 -50.24 -13.66
C ALA A 318 0.21 -50.79 -12.55
N GLU A 319 0.71 -50.88 -11.31
CA GLU A 319 -0.09 -51.17 -10.10
C GLU A 319 -0.09 -49.95 -9.16
N THR A 320 -1.28 -49.55 -8.67
CA THR A 320 -1.46 -48.42 -7.75
C THR A 320 -2.06 -48.91 -6.43
N VAL A 321 -1.37 -48.73 -5.30
CA VAL A 321 -1.87 -49.07 -3.95
C VAL A 321 -2.12 -47.80 -3.13
N LEU A 322 -3.36 -47.56 -2.73
CA LEU A 322 -3.75 -46.49 -1.80
C LEU A 322 -3.96 -47.07 -0.39
N SER A 323 -3.27 -46.53 0.62
CA SER A 323 -3.53 -46.87 2.03
C SER A 323 -3.90 -45.62 2.85
N GLY A 324 -4.96 -45.73 3.66
CA GLY A 324 -5.54 -44.64 4.47
C GLY A 324 -5.27 -44.77 5.98
N VAL A 325 -5.38 -43.65 6.70
CA VAL A 325 -5.01 -43.47 8.11
C VAL A 325 -6.08 -43.99 9.10
N ALA A 326 -5.65 -44.65 10.18
CA ALA A 326 -6.50 -45.10 11.30
C ALA A 326 -6.25 -44.29 12.60
N PHE A 327 -7.31 -43.85 13.29
CA PHE A 327 -7.23 -43.15 14.60
C PHE A 327 -7.62 -44.07 15.78
N ARG A 328 -6.86 -44.00 16.89
CA ARG A 328 -7.21 -44.59 18.21
C ARG A 328 -7.15 -43.54 19.31
N GLY A 329 -8.27 -43.27 19.96
CA GLY A 329 -8.35 -42.48 21.19
C GLY A 329 -9.53 -42.94 22.06
N PRO A 330 -9.43 -42.93 23.40
CA PRO A 330 -10.50 -43.41 24.25
C PRO A 330 -11.57 -42.31 24.39
N ARG A 331 -12.68 -42.50 23.66
CA ARG A 331 -13.94 -41.72 23.67
C ARG A 331 -13.95 -40.43 22.84
N LEU A 332 -14.34 -40.58 21.57
CA LEU A 332 -14.93 -39.51 20.77
C LEU A 332 -16.40 -39.85 20.51
N ARG A 333 -17.32 -38.97 20.95
CA ARG A 333 -18.68 -38.89 20.42
C ARG A 333 -18.61 -37.90 19.26
N LEU A 334 -18.63 -38.40 18.04
CA LEU A 334 -18.74 -37.59 16.82
C LEU A 334 -20.16 -37.75 16.27
N SER A 335 -20.88 -36.65 16.17
CA SER A 335 -22.08 -36.52 15.34
C SER A 335 -21.70 -35.82 14.04
N SER A 336 -22.24 -36.33 12.94
CA SER A 336 -22.17 -35.83 11.56
C SER A 336 -20.95 -36.22 10.71
N ALA A 337 -21.28 -36.52 9.46
CA ALA A 337 -20.58 -37.33 8.48
C ALA A 337 -19.66 -36.51 7.55
N VAL A 338 -18.61 -37.17 7.04
CA VAL A 338 -17.73 -36.64 6.00
C VAL A 338 -18.29 -37.08 4.64
N CYS A 339 -18.56 -36.12 3.75
CA CYS A 339 -18.88 -36.39 2.34
C CYS A 339 -17.58 -36.35 1.53
N LEU A 340 -17.24 -37.45 0.87
CA LEU A 340 -16.22 -37.49 -0.19
C LEU A 340 -16.97 -37.41 -1.53
N GLN A 341 -16.64 -36.43 -2.37
CA GLN A 341 -17.20 -36.31 -3.73
C GLN A 341 -16.07 -36.02 -4.72
N GLY A 342 -15.80 -37.00 -5.57
CA GLY A 342 -14.92 -36.93 -6.74
C GLY A 342 -15.12 -38.22 -7.51
N THR A 343 -15.79 -38.15 -8.66
CA THR A 343 -15.96 -39.27 -9.59
C THR A 343 -15.95 -38.70 -10.99
N GLU A 344 -14.79 -38.72 -11.64
CA GLU A 344 -14.63 -39.07 -13.05
C GLU A 344 -13.14 -39.25 -13.32
N ALA A 345 -12.79 -40.38 -13.92
CA ALA A 345 -11.46 -40.68 -14.45
C ALA A 345 -11.73 -41.27 -15.84
N GLU A 346 -11.38 -40.55 -16.90
CA GLU A 346 -11.39 -41.13 -18.25
C GLU A 346 -10.03 -41.77 -18.51
N THR A 347 -10.05 -43.08 -18.75
CA THR A 347 -8.86 -43.83 -19.18
C THR A 347 -9.11 -44.30 -20.60
N VAL A 348 -8.37 -43.75 -21.57
CA VAL A 348 -8.37 -44.27 -22.95
C VAL A 348 -7.31 -45.36 -23.03
N LEU A 349 -7.75 -46.62 -23.04
CA LEU A 349 -6.87 -47.78 -23.25
C LEU A 349 -6.90 -48.20 -24.73
N SER A 350 -5.73 -48.44 -25.31
CA SER A 350 -5.58 -49.30 -26.49
C SER A 350 -4.88 -50.59 -26.05
N GLY A 351 -5.65 -51.62 -25.72
CA GLY A 351 -5.12 -52.91 -25.29
C GLY A 351 -6.15 -53.70 -24.47
N ASP A 352 -6.14 -55.02 -24.66
CA ASP A 352 -7.16 -55.92 -24.16
C ASP A 352 -6.91 -56.29 -22.68
N GLU A 353 -7.95 -56.05 -21.86
CA GLU A 353 -8.14 -56.45 -20.45
C GLU A 353 -7.56 -55.53 -19.35
N ALA A 354 -8.45 -55.11 -18.44
CA ALA A 354 -8.13 -54.54 -17.13
C ALA A 354 -9.03 -55.20 -16.07
N GLU A 355 -8.44 -55.87 -15.07
CA GLU A 355 -9.13 -56.29 -13.85
C GLU A 355 -8.70 -55.40 -12.68
N THR A 356 -9.66 -54.97 -11.86
CA THR A 356 -9.40 -54.23 -10.61
C THR A 356 -9.90 -55.06 -9.44
N VAL A 357 -8.99 -55.48 -8.54
CA VAL A 357 -9.35 -56.21 -7.31
C VAL A 357 -9.05 -55.34 -6.09
N PRO A 358 -10.06 -54.80 -5.38
CA PRO A 358 -9.84 -54.20 -4.07
C PRO A 358 -9.91 -55.28 -2.99
N SER A 359 -8.80 -55.52 -2.27
CA SER A 359 -8.77 -56.37 -1.07
C SER A 359 -8.90 -55.56 0.22
N GLY A 360 -9.71 -56.09 1.17
CA GLY A 360 -10.24 -55.41 2.37
C GLY A 360 -9.23 -55.04 3.46
N VAL A 361 -9.63 -54.47 4.61
CA VAL A 361 -10.55 -55.07 5.60
C VAL A 361 -11.35 -54.02 6.41
N ALA A 362 -12.64 -54.31 6.59
CA ALA A 362 -13.54 -53.73 7.60
C ALA A 362 -13.74 -54.71 8.79
N PHE A 363 -13.99 -54.18 10.00
CA PHE A 363 -14.52 -54.96 11.14
C PHE A 363 -16.04 -54.77 11.31
N ARG A 364 -16.74 -55.91 11.42
CA ARG A 364 -18.18 -56.11 11.74
C ARG A 364 -18.47 -55.80 13.23
N GLY A 365 -19.67 -55.48 13.72
CA GLY A 365 -21.07 -55.47 13.24
C GLY A 365 -21.98 -54.92 14.39
N PRO A 366 -23.30 -55.18 14.51
CA PRO A 366 -24.15 -56.02 13.67
C PRO A 366 -25.46 -55.36 13.13
N ARG A 367 -25.91 -55.92 12.00
CA ARG A 367 -27.31 -56.11 11.54
C ARG A 367 -28.13 -54.87 11.10
N LEU A 368 -28.07 -54.61 9.80
CA LEU A 368 -29.25 -54.33 8.99
C LEU A 368 -29.69 -55.61 8.27
N ARG A 369 -30.99 -55.88 8.17
CA ARG A 369 -31.56 -56.70 7.10
C ARG A 369 -32.16 -55.75 6.07
N LEU A 370 -31.59 -55.78 4.88
CA LEU A 370 -32.21 -55.35 3.63
C LEU A 370 -33.13 -56.46 3.12
N PHE A 371 -34.15 -56.11 2.34
CA PHE A 371 -34.27 -56.49 0.92
C PHE A 371 -35.54 -55.86 0.31
N PRO A 372 -35.64 -55.77 -1.03
CA PRO A 372 -36.04 -54.55 -1.72
C PRO A 372 -37.24 -54.80 -2.64
N ALA A 373 -37.51 -53.81 -3.50
CA ALA A 373 -37.92 -53.93 -4.90
C ALA A 373 -39.19 -53.14 -5.28
N VAL A 374 -38.96 -52.21 -6.22
CA VAL A 374 -39.80 -51.90 -7.39
C VAL A 374 -40.98 -50.93 -7.19
N LEU A 375 -40.80 -49.75 -7.83
CA LEU A 375 -41.79 -48.73 -8.23
C LEU A 375 -42.70 -49.24 -9.38
N PRO A 376 -43.73 -48.52 -9.92
CA PRO A 376 -44.21 -47.17 -9.62
C PRO A 376 -45.77 -47.02 -9.62
N SER A 377 -46.20 -45.76 -9.44
CA SER A 377 -47.45 -45.13 -9.92
C SER A 377 -48.64 -45.04 -8.95
N GLY A 378 -49.22 -43.84 -8.85
CA GLY A 378 -50.47 -43.61 -8.13
C GLY A 378 -50.71 -42.15 -7.74
N ASP A 379 -51.28 -41.39 -8.66
CA ASP A 379 -51.86 -40.06 -8.46
C ASP A 379 -53.10 -40.08 -7.53
N ARG A 380 -53.43 -38.90 -6.97
CA ARG A 380 -54.66 -38.49 -6.24
C ARG A 380 -54.66 -38.51 -4.69
N GLY A 381 -54.66 -37.30 -4.12
CA GLY A 381 -55.90 -36.68 -3.65
C GLY A 381 -56.28 -36.72 -2.15
N ARG A 382 -56.57 -35.51 -1.64
CA ARG A 382 -57.35 -35.09 -0.45
C ARG A 382 -56.71 -35.28 0.94
N LEU A 383 -56.54 -34.25 1.79
CA LEU A 383 -57.38 -33.16 2.36
C LEU A 383 -57.84 -33.51 3.78
N CYS A 384 -57.65 -32.52 4.67
CA CYS A 384 -58.43 -32.19 5.87
C CYS A 384 -57.97 -32.82 7.22
N CYS A 385 -57.96 -32.14 8.37
CA CYS A 385 -58.04 -30.72 8.76
C CYS A 385 -58.10 -30.62 10.31
N HIS A 386 -57.45 -29.62 10.90
CA HIS A 386 -57.90 -28.82 12.07
C HIS A 386 -56.84 -27.72 12.35
N CYS A 387 -56.99 -26.48 11.83
CA CYS A 387 -57.68 -25.30 12.38
C CYS A 387 -57.10 -24.88 13.76
N ASN A 388 -56.68 -23.63 14.04
CA ASN A 388 -57.17 -22.31 13.64
C ASN A 388 -56.07 -21.23 13.80
N LEU A 389 -56.00 -20.27 12.87
CA LEU A 389 -56.15 -18.81 13.11
C LEU A 389 -55.83 -18.02 11.81
N LYS A 390 -56.67 -17.01 11.54
CA LYS A 390 -56.85 -16.32 10.25
C LYS A 390 -55.66 -15.41 9.84
N PRO A 391 -55.32 -15.30 8.54
CA PRO A 391 -54.55 -14.19 7.99
C PRO A 391 -55.46 -13.15 7.29
N GLU A 392 -55.27 -11.86 7.59
CA GLU A 392 -55.86 -10.75 6.81
C GLU A 392 -54.90 -10.25 5.72
N LYS A 393 -55.42 -10.21 4.49
CA LYS A 393 -55.13 -9.33 3.33
C LYS A 393 -53.67 -8.87 3.11
N LYS A 394 -52.97 -9.57 2.20
CA LYS A 394 -51.79 -9.04 1.49
C LYS A 394 -52.21 -7.92 0.51
N LYS A 395 -51.85 -6.67 0.81
CA LYS A 395 -51.61 -5.63 -0.20
C LYS A 395 -50.14 -5.71 -0.63
N LYS A 396 -49.88 -5.90 -1.92
CA LYS A 396 -48.57 -5.67 -2.52
C LYS A 396 -48.30 -4.16 -2.46
N LEU A 397 -47.20 -3.75 -1.82
CA LEU A 397 -46.62 -2.42 -2.00
C LEU A 397 -45.14 -2.57 -2.36
N LYS A 398 -44.75 -1.83 -3.38
CA LYS A 398 -43.43 -1.81 -4.03
C LYS A 398 -42.38 -1.22 -3.08
N LYS A 399 -41.14 -1.69 -3.20
CA LYS A 399 -39.96 -1.07 -2.56
C LYS A 399 -39.67 0.26 -3.26
N ASP A 400 -39.83 1.36 -2.54
CA ASP A 400 -39.23 2.66 -2.88
C ASP A 400 -37.84 2.72 -2.21
N PRO A 401 -36.74 2.89 -2.98
CA PRO A 401 -35.42 3.18 -2.45
C PRO A 401 -35.20 4.69 -2.50
N ASP A 402 -35.54 5.41 -1.43
CA ASP A 402 -35.27 6.86 -1.39
C ASP A 402 -35.18 7.39 0.05
N LEU A 403 -34.11 7.03 0.78
CA LEU A 403 -33.66 7.75 1.97
C LEU A 403 -32.13 7.67 2.12
N LEU A 404 -31.41 8.31 1.19
CA LEU A 404 -30.04 8.80 1.39
C LEU A 404 -29.92 10.17 0.72
N LYS A 405 -30.44 11.21 1.39
CA LYS A 405 -30.12 12.61 1.08
C LYS A 405 -29.15 13.11 2.13
N PHE A 406 -27.85 12.96 1.87
CA PHE A 406 -26.83 13.83 2.43
C PHE A 406 -26.66 15.02 1.49
N ASN A 407 -26.96 16.20 2.02
CA ASN A 407 -26.85 17.49 1.34
C ASN A 407 -25.37 17.86 1.17
N ILE A 408 -24.78 17.58 0.01
CA ILE A 408 -23.65 18.35 -0.51
C ILE A 408 -24.28 19.50 -1.30
N LYS A 409 -23.94 20.75 -0.97
CA LYS A 409 -24.24 21.89 -1.84
C LYS A 409 -23.37 21.76 -3.09
N THR A 410 -23.79 20.94 -4.05
CA THR A 410 -23.23 20.93 -5.39
C THR A 410 -23.70 22.18 -6.12
N GLN A 411 -22.75 22.91 -6.67
CA GLN A 411 -23.00 23.85 -7.75
C GLN A 411 -23.68 23.05 -8.86
N LYS A 412 -24.91 23.42 -9.22
CA LYS A 412 -25.78 22.60 -10.07
C LYS A 412 -25.23 22.59 -11.50
N SER A 413 -24.60 21.50 -11.93
CA SER A 413 -24.15 21.27 -13.32
C SER A 413 -25.34 21.51 -14.28
N ILE A 414 -25.13 22.33 -15.31
CA ILE A 414 -26.20 22.74 -16.24
C ILE A 414 -26.33 21.75 -17.41
N TYR A 415 -25.22 21.12 -17.78
CA TYR A 415 -25.16 20.10 -18.81
C TYR A 415 -24.16 19.00 -18.46
N PHE A 416 -24.41 17.80 -18.97
CA PHE A 416 -23.54 16.65 -18.86
C PHE A 416 -23.05 16.28 -20.25
N TRP A 417 -21.85 15.76 -20.38
CA TRP A 417 -21.37 15.32 -21.67
C TRP A 417 -20.45 14.10 -21.55
N GLN A 418 -20.46 13.30 -22.59
CA GLN A 418 -19.66 12.09 -22.73
C GLN A 418 -19.08 12.07 -24.15
N GLN A 419 -18.02 11.29 -24.36
CA GLN A 419 -17.39 11.24 -25.67
C GLN A 419 -16.89 9.84 -26.00
N THR A 420 -16.81 9.53 -27.27
CA THR A 420 -16.05 8.40 -27.80
C THR A 420 -14.85 8.91 -28.60
N SER A 421 -14.13 8.01 -29.28
CA SER A 421 -13.09 8.41 -30.24
C SER A 421 -13.66 9.24 -31.40
N GLU A 422 -14.95 9.10 -31.70
CA GLU A 422 -15.58 9.66 -32.90
C GLU A 422 -16.63 10.74 -32.59
N ASN A 423 -17.39 10.59 -31.50
CA ASN A 423 -18.55 11.41 -31.21
C ASN A 423 -18.50 12.02 -29.80
N ILE A 424 -19.28 13.07 -29.60
CA ILE A 424 -19.52 13.69 -28.30
C ILE A 424 -21.03 13.79 -28.12
N THR A 425 -21.55 13.29 -27.00
CA THR A 425 -22.97 13.39 -26.65
C THR A 425 -23.12 14.35 -25.47
N VAL A 426 -23.94 15.37 -25.63
CA VAL A 426 -24.17 16.43 -24.64
C VAL A 426 -25.64 16.41 -24.24
N HIS A 427 -25.92 16.32 -22.94
CA HIS A 427 -27.25 16.37 -22.35
C HIS A 427 -27.43 17.70 -21.62
N VAL A 428 -28.32 18.55 -22.12
CA VAL A 428 -28.63 19.88 -21.55
C VAL A 428 -30.03 19.86 -20.93
N ARG A 429 -30.16 20.36 -19.70
CA ARG A 429 -31.47 20.42 -19.03
C ARG A 429 -32.26 21.64 -19.50
N MET A 430 -33.45 21.43 -20.08
CA MET A 430 -34.30 22.51 -20.58
C MET A 430 -35.29 23.03 -19.51
N PRO A 431 -35.68 24.33 -19.57
CA PRO A 431 -36.77 24.88 -18.75
C PRO A 431 -38.11 24.16 -18.96
N GLU A 432 -39.00 24.21 -17.96
CA GLU A 432 -40.29 23.52 -18.04
C GLU A 432 -41.21 24.15 -19.09
N GLY A 433 -41.73 23.35 -20.03
CA GLY A 433 -42.74 23.76 -21.02
C GLY A 433 -42.22 24.02 -22.43
N VAL A 434 -40.91 23.90 -22.67
CA VAL A 434 -40.27 24.15 -23.97
C VAL A 434 -40.70 23.12 -25.02
N THR A 435 -41.22 23.58 -26.16
CA THR A 435 -41.48 22.73 -27.33
C THR A 435 -40.30 22.75 -28.30
N LYS A 436 -40.26 21.82 -29.26
CA LYS A 436 -39.14 21.70 -30.21
C LYS A 436 -38.93 22.98 -31.02
N GLU A 437 -40.00 23.71 -31.30
CA GLU A 437 -40.03 24.94 -32.08
C GLU A 437 -39.45 26.15 -31.32
N GLU A 438 -39.36 26.05 -29.99
CA GLU A 438 -38.82 27.09 -29.11
C GLU A 438 -37.32 26.90 -28.85
N VAL A 439 -36.70 25.80 -29.28
CA VAL A 439 -35.26 25.55 -29.10
C VAL A 439 -34.47 26.30 -30.18
N ASN A 440 -33.60 27.21 -29.76
CA ASN A 440 -32.60 27.84 -30.62
C ASN A 440 -31.29 27.08 -30.53
N PHE A 441 -30.96 26.32 -31.58
CA PHE A 441 -29.72 25.57 -31.68
C PHE A 441 -28.91 26.07 -32.88
N THR A 442 -27.70 26.54 -32.61
CA THR A 442 -26.74 26.95 -33.63
C THR A 442 -25.42 26.21 -33.43
N LEU A 443 -24.92 25.58 -34.49
CA LEU A 443 -23.66 24.85 -34.48
C LEU A 443 -22.82 25.23 -35.69
N THR A 444 -21.57 25.58 -35.42
CA THR A 444 -20.51 25.77 -36.43
C THR A 444 -19.35 24.83 -36.09
N PRO A 445 -18.34 24.66 -36.95
CA PRO A 445 -17.25 23.72 -36.68
C PRO A 445 -16.57 23.94 -35.32
N ASN A 446 -16.43 25.18 -34.86
CA ASN A 446 -15.70 25.51 -33.63
C ASN A 446 -16.55 26.18 -32.55
N HIS A 447 -17.87 26.27 -32.71
CA HIS A 447 -18.72 27.01 -31.78
C HIS A 447 -20.12 26.41 -31.68
N ILE A 448 -20.64 26.34 -30.46
CA ILE A 448 -21.97 25.81 -30.13
C ILE A 448 -22.77 26.87 -29.35
N SER A 449 -24.05 27.03 -29.71
CA SER A 449 -25.00 27.84 -28.95
C SER A 449 -26.36 27.15 -28.85
N ILE A 450 -26.87 27.08 -27.63
CA ILE A 450 -28.11 26.42 -27.23
C ILE A 450 -28.90 27.39 -26.35
N GLY A 451 -30.11 27.73 -26.78
CA GLY A 451 -31.01 28.60 -26.03
C GLY A 451 -32.48 28.31 -26.31
N VAL A 452 -33.35 29.11 -25.69
CA VAL A 452 -34.81 29.02 -25.86
C VAL A 452 -35.37 30.36 -26.35
N CYS A 453 -36.14 30.32 -27.43
CA CYS A 453 -36.87 31.43 -28.02
C CYS A 453 -38.25 31.58 -27.36
N GLY A 454 -38.31 32.32 -26.24
CA GLY A 454 -39.55 32.84 -25.65
C GLY A 454 -39.60 34.36 -25.70
N GLY A 455 -40.53 34.99 -24.97
CA GLY A 455 -40.67 36.46 -24.90
C GLY A 455 -39.39 37.23 -24.51
N SER A 456 -38.39 36.53 -23.96
CA SER A 456 -36.98 36.95 -23.85
C SER A 456 -36.07 35.76 -24.18
N PRO A 457 -35.07 35.90 -25.08
CA PRO A 457 -34.16 34.80 -25.43
C PRO A 457 -33.28 34.44 -24.22
N LEU A 458 -33.32 33.17 -23.81
CA LEU A 458 -32.49 32.64 -22.72
C LEU A 458 -31.41 31.74 -23.32
N ILE A 459 -30.15 32.13 -23.15
CA ILE A 459 -28.98 31.34 -23.58
C ILE A 459 -28.60 30.39 -22.45
N ILE A 460 -28.54 29.09 -22.75
CA ILE A 460 -28.27 28.02 -21.77
C ILE A 460 -26.81 27.59 -21.85
N LEU A 461 -26.30 27.38 -23.06
CA LEU A 461 -24.91 27.03 -23.34
C LEU A 461 -24.46 27.80 -24.58
N GLU A 462 -23.35 28.52 -24.50
CA GLU A 462 -22.75 29.22 -25.63
C GLU A 462 -21.24 29.27 -25.43
N GLY A 463 -20.49 28.96 -26.49
CA GLY A 463 -19.05 29.14 -26.46
C GLY A 463 -18.29 28.35 -27.52
N GLN A 464 -16.98 28.58 -27.53
CA GLN A 464 -16.05 27.93 -28.44
C GLN A 464 -15.81 26.47 -28.01
N LEU A 465 -15.98 25.54 -28.94
CA LEU A 465 -15.68 24.12 -28.73
C LEU A 465 -14.16 23.90 -28.59
N TYR A 466 -13.76 22.84 -27.88
CA TYR A 466 -12.34 22.51 -27.69
C TYR A 466 -11.61 22.19 -29.01
N ALA A 467 -12.29 21.52 -29.96
CA ALA A 467 -11.78 21.29 -31.31
C ALA A 467 -12.93 21.26 -32.34
N ASP A 468 -12.57 21.14 -33.63
CA ASP A 468 -13.57 21.20 -34.69
C ASP A 468 -14.49 19.97 -34.75
N VAL A 469 -15.78 20.21 -34.98
CA VAL A 469 -16.83 19.21 -35.24
C VAL A 469 -17.42 19.38 -36.63
N GLN A 470 -18.13 18.37 -37.12
CA GLN A 470 -18.82 18.38 -38.40
C GLN A 470 -20.31 18.74 -38.19
N PRO A 471 -20.77 19.97 -38.52
CA PRO A 471 -22.15 20.36 -38.24
C PRO A 471 -23.19 19.56 -39.03
N GLU A 472 -22.86 19.17 -40.27
CA GLU A 472 -23.76 18.45 -41.18
C GLU A 472 -24.10 17.03 -40.72
N THR A 473 -23.22 16.42 -39.92
CA THR A 473 -23.37 15.05 -39.36
C THR A 473 -23.73 15.07 -37.88
N SER A 474 -23.79 16.25 -37.27
CA SER A 474 -24.21 16.44 -35.88
C SER A 474 -25.73 16.62 -35.81
N ALA A 475 -26.36 16.06 -34.78
CA ALA A 475 -27.82 16.09 -34.63
C ALA A 475 -28.20 16.40 -33.18
N TRP A 476 -29.41 16.91 -32.98
CA TRP A 476 -29.98 17.10 -31.65
C TRP A 476 -31.40 16.56 -31.59
N ILE A 477 -31.78 16.05 -30.41
CA ILE A 477 -33.08 15.47 -30.12
C ILE A 477 -33.57 16.00 -28.77
N LEU A 478 -34.83 16.42 -28.72
CA LEU A 478 -35.51 16.72 -27.46
C LEU A 478 -36.15 15.44 -26.94
N THR A 479 -35.67 14.91 -25.82
CA THR A 479 -36.11 13.64 -25.24
C THR A 479 -37.39 13.80 -24.41
N SER A 480 -38.08 12.68 -24.15
CA SER A 480 -39.36 12.66 -23.41
C SER A 480 -39.25 13.08 -21.94
N ASP A 481 -38.04 13.10 -21.39
CA ASP A 481 -37.70 13.57 -20.05
C ASP A 481 -37.41 15.09 -19.98
N LYS A 482 -37.64 15.81 -21.10
CA LYS A 482 -37.42 17.27 -21.23
C LYS A 482 -35.94 17.67 -21.12
N SER A 483 -35.04 16.80 -21.53
CA SER A 483 -33.63 17.16 -21.77
C SER A 483 -33.33 17.26 -23.27
N LEU A 484 -32.35 18.09 -23.64
CA LEU A 484 -31.86 18.18 -25.00
C LEU A 484 -30.60 17.34 -25.11
N GLU A 485 -30.63 16.33 -25.96
CA GLU A 485 -29.48 15.52 -26.30
C GLU A 485 -28.90 16.02 -27.63
N VAL A 486 -27.61 16.38 -27.63
CA VAL A 486 -26.88 16.86 -28.79
C VAL A 486 -25.73 15.91 -29.06
N THR A 487 -25.70 15.32 -30.25
CA THR A 487 -24.62 14.45 -30.71
C THR A 487 -23.76 15.22 -31.71
N LEU A 488 -22.50 15.45 -31.36
CA LEU A 488 -21.50 16.14 -32.16
C LEU A 488 -20.52 15.14 -32.77
N GLN A 489 -20.30 15.20 -34.08
CA GLN A 489 -19.31 14.38 -34.76
C GLN A 489 -17.95 15.10 -34.80
N LYS A 490 -16.88 14.48 -34.24
CA LYS A 490 -15.53 15.07 -34.26
C LYS A 490 -14.97 15.11 -35.69
N CYS A 491 -14.29 16.19 -36.07
CA CYS A 491 -13.55 16.24 -37.34
C CYS A 491 -12.31 15.34 -37.35
N VAL A 492 -11.68 15.17 -36.18
CA VAL A 492 -10.50 14.32 -35.99
C VAL A 492 -10.85 13.19 -35.02
N VAL A 493 -10.80 11.95 -35.51
CA VAL A 493 -11.05 10.74 -34.71
C VAL A 493 -9.83 10.45 -33.83
N GLY A 494 -10.07 10.15 -32.55
CA GLY A 494 -9.02 9.73 -31.61
C GLY A 494 -8.76 10.66 -30.42
N PRO A 495 -8.58 11.99 -30.56
CA PRO A 495 -8.26 12.84 -29.43
C PRO A 495 -9.44 12.93 -28.44
N THR A 496 -9.13 12.68 -27.17
CA THR A 496 -10.04 12.89 -26.04
C THR A 496 -10.04 14.37 -25.68
N TRP A 497 -11.23 14.97 -25.63
CA TRP A 497 -11.40 16.36 -25.25
C TRP A 497 -11.34 16.47 -23.72
N PRO A 498 -10.54 17.38 -23.15
CA PRO A 498 -10.51 17.63 -21.70
C PRO A 498 -11.68 18.49 -21.23
N GLU A 499 -12.28 19.28 -22.12
CA GLU A 499 -13.45 20.11 -21.88
C GLU A 499 -14.32 20.20 -23.15
N LEU A 500 -15.62 20.45 -23.02
CA LEU A 500 -16.52 20.60 -24.17
C LEU A 500 -16.43 22.00 -24.78
N VAL A 501 -16.57 23.01 -23.93
CA VAL A 501 -16.52 24.43 -24.28
C VAL A 501 -15.37 25.05 -23.48
N MET A 502 -14.46 25.72 -24.17
CA MET A 502 -13.23 26.28 -23.58
C MET A 502 -13.57 27.22 -22.42
N GLY A 503 -13.16 26.86 -21.20
CA GLY A 503 -13.33 27.70 -20.00
C GLY A 503 -14.71 27.66 -19.35
N ASP A 504 -15.64 26.80 -19.79
CA ASP A 504 -16.95 26.63 -19.14
C ASP A 504 -16.91 25.53 -18.06
N GLN A 505 -16.95 25.95 -16.79
CA GLN A 505 -16.93 25.06 -15.62
C GLN A 505 -18.31 24.50 -15.24
N ARG A 506 -19.36 24.77 -16.02
CA ARG A 506 -20.74 24.35 -15.72
C ARG A 506 -21.11 22.98 -16.31
N GLY A 507 -20.19 22.36 -17.05
CA GLY A 507 -20.32 21.06 -17.68
C GLY A 507 -19.61 19.94 -16.91
N GLU A 508 -20.26 18.79 -16.79
CA GLU A 508 -19.70 17.61 -16.13
C GLU A 508 -19.46 16.47 -17.14
N HIS A 509 -18.22 15.96 -17.18
CA HIS A 509 -17.81 14.88 -18.09
C HIS A 509 -18.12 13.51 -17.47
N LEU A 510 -18.97 12.72 -18.12
CA LEU A 510 -19.35 11.37 -17.69
C LEU A 510 -18.56 10.32 -18.47
N VAL A 511 -17.87 9.43 -17.77
CA VAL A 511 -17.15 8.30 -18.38
C VAL A 511 -18.15 7.16 -18.59
N GLY A 512 -18.41 6.79 -19.85
CA GLY A 512 -19.33 5.70 -20.19
C GLY A 512 -18.77 4.32 -19.82
N GLU A 513 -19.66 3.34 -19.59
CA GLU A 513 -19.30 1.96 -19.20
C GLU A 513 -18.37 1.27 -20.21
N GLU A 514 -18.56 1.48 -21.52
CA GLU A 514 -17.68 0.92 -22.57
C GLU A 514 -16.27 1.52 -22.54
N GLN A 515 -16.14 2.80 -22.17
CA GLN A 515 -14.86 3.47 -22.10
C GLN A 515 -14.11 3.09 -20.81
N ALA A 516 -14.84 2.89 -19.71
CA ALA A 516 -14.31 2.31 -18.49
C ALA A 516 -13.82 0.86 -18.71
N ALA A 517 -14.56 0.07 -19.51
CA ALA A 517 -14.17 -1.28 -19.90
C ALA A 517 -12.95 -1.30 -20.83
N LEU A 518 -12.87 -0.38 -21.80
CA LEU A 518 -11.71 -0.26 -22.69
C LEU A 518 -10.45 0.20 -21.94
N VAL A 519 -10.60 1.10 -20.96
CA VAL A 519 -9.53 1.51 -20.06
C VAL A 519 -9.10 0.33 -19.19
N HIS A 520 -10.04 -0.43 -18.62
CA HIS A 520 -9.73 -1.67 -17.89
C HIS A 520 -8.99 -2.69 -18.76
N GLN A 521 -9.43 -2.90 -20.01
CA GLN A 521 -8.78 -3.84 -20.93
C GLN A 521 -7.37 -3.36 -21.33
N ARG A 522 -7.18 -2.07 -21.56
CA ARG A 522 -5.86 -1.49 -21.86
C ARG A 522 -4.94 -1.51 -20.64
N LEU A 523 -5.48 -1.40 -19.44
CA LEU A 523 -4.74 -1.49 -18.18
C LEU A 523 -4.66 -2.93 -17.66
N ALA A 524 -5.22 -3.92 -18.35
CA ALA A 524 -5.27 -5.32 -17.88
C ALA A 524 -3.86 -5.90 -17.65
N HIS A 525 -2.90 -5.53 -18.49
CA HIS A 525 -1.49 -5.90 -18.34
C HIS A 525 -0.79 -5.24 -17.12
N LEU A 526 -1.40 -4.22 -16.52
CA LEU A 526 -0.95 -3.55 -15.29
C LEU A 526 -1.75 -4.03 -14.06
N THR A 527 -2.89 -4.69 -14.25
CA THR A 527 -3.66 -5.34 -13.18
C THR A 527 -3.17 -6.77 -12.99
N SER A 528 -2.04 -6.91 -12.30
CA SER A 528 -1.47 -8.02 -11.50
C SER A 528 -1.77 -9.52 -11.77
N GLN A 529 -2.61 -9.96 -12.71
CA GLN A 529 -2.94 -11.38 -12.89
C GLN A 529 -2.04 -12.10 -13.91
N ASP A 530 -1.54 -11.42 -14.95
CA ASP A 530 -0.75 -12.08 -16.01
C ASP A 530 0.77 -12.14 -15.72
N TRP A 531 1.25 -11.50 -14.65
CA TRP A 531 2.68 -11.54 -14.28
C TRP A 531 3.11 -12.85 -13.61
N LEU A 532 2.17 -13.74 -13.28
CA LEU A 532 2.43 -14.97 -12.52
C LEU A 532 2.81 -16.18 -13.40
N GLN A 533 2.56 -16.15 -14.72
CA GLN A 533 2.75 -17.33 -15.55
C GLN A 533 4.10 -17.40 -16.30
N ALA A 534 4.84 -16.30 -16.41
CA ALA A 534 5.94 -16.19 -17.40
C ALA A 534 7.38 -16.40 -16.88
N ASP A 535 7.63 -16.42 -15.57
CA ASP A 535 8.98 -16.58 -15.00
C ASP A 535 9.13 -17.84 -14.10
N SER A 536 8.20 -18.79 -14.18
CA SER A 536 8.14 -20.02 -13.37
C SER A 536 9.28 -21.03 -13.64
N ASP A 537 9.87 -21.06 -14.83
CA ASP A 537 10.55 -22.30 -15.27
C ASP A 537 12.08 -22.34 -15.11
N ALA A 538 12.72 -21.32 -14.53
CA ALA A 538 14.20 -21.30 -14.45
C ALA A 538 14.81 -21.15 -13.04
N LEU A 539 14.03 -20.77 -12.01
CA LEU A 539 14.58 -20.49 -10.66
C LEU A 539 13.95 -21.31 -9.53
N HIS A 540 12.91 -22.10 -9.81
CA HIS A 540 12.16 -22.83 -8.77
C HIS A 540 12.80 -24.17 -8.34
N ALA A 541 13.79 -24.69 -9.08
CA ALA A 541 14.30 -26.04 -8.87
C ALA A 541 15.47 -26.17 -7.87
N SER A 542 16.16 -25.08 -7.48
CA SER A 542 17.34 -25.18 -6.60
C SER A 542 17.09 -24.80 -5.12
N PHE A 543 15.97 -24.16 -4.80
CA PHE A 543 15.71 -23.63 -3.44
C PHE A 543 14.88 -24.55 -2.53
N LEU A 544 14.29 -25.62 -3.05
CA LEU A 544 13.35 -26.50 -2.31
C LEU A 544 13.92 -27.87 -1.88
N GLN A 545 15.23 -28.01 -1.68
CA GLN A 545 15.78 -29.28 -1.20
C GLN A 545 16.15 -29.35 0.29
N ASN A 546 16.06 -28.26 1.08
CA ASN A 546 16.55 -28.28 2.46
C ASN A 546 15.64 -27.62 3.53
N VAL A 547 14.31 -27.69 3.42
CA VAL A 547 13.42 -27.32 4.54
C VAL A 547 12.20 -28.23 4.61
N ASN A 548 12.39 -29.48 5.05
CA ASN A 548 11.29 -30.36 5.47
C ASN A 548 11.45 -30.72 6.95
N ALA A 549 10.60 -30.12 7.80
CA ALA A 549 10.08 -30.72 9.05
C ALA A 549 9.14 -29.82 9.89
N GLU A 550 9.07 -28.49 9.70
CA GLU A 550 8.31 -27.62 10.63
C GLU A 550 7.20 -26.74 10.01
N LYS A 551 6.93 -26.84 8.70
CA LYS A 551 5.87 -26.04 8.05
C LYS A 551 4.43 -26.54 8.30
N ASP A 552 4.27 -27.80 8.69
CA ASP A 552 2.95 -28.46 8.81
C ASP A 552 2.16 -28.14 10.10
N LYS A 553 2.57 -27.16 10.91
CA LYS A 553 1.83 -26.76 12.12
C LYS A 553 1.19 -25.37 12.07
N LEU A 554 1.38 -24.58 11.02
CA LEU A 554 0.94 -23.17 11.02
C LEU A 554 0.03 -22.72 9.88
N LEU A 555 -0.38 -23.57 8.95
CA LEU A 555 -1.25 -23.16 7.84
C LEU A 555 -2.45 -24.08 7.70
N ASN A 556 -3.46 -23.82 8.51
CA ASN A 556 -4.85 -24.23 8.25
C ASN A 556 -5.72 -22.97 8.33
N TYR A 557 -5.51 -22.05 7.40
CA TYR A 557 -6.44 -20.94 7.14
C TYR A 557 -7.10 -21.19 5.78
N ASN A 558 -8.42 -21.07 5.77
CA ASN A 558 -9.25 -21.31 4.60
C ASN A 558 -9.10 -20.12 3.64
N SER A 559 -8.49 -20.31 2.47
CA SER A 559 -8.24 -19.23 1.50
C SER A 559 -9.51 -18.58 0.95
N ALA A 560 -10.66 -19.23 1.10
CA ALA A 560 -11.97 -18.71 0.72
C ALA A 560 -12.52 -17.61 1.69
N GLU A 561 -11.82 -17.32 2.79
CA GLU A 561 -12.17 -16.25 3.74
C GLU A 561 -11.25 -15.01 3.62
N LEU A 562 -10.30 -15.01 2.68
CA LEU A 562 -9.36 -13.90 2.46
C LEU A 562 -10.04 -12.77 1.67
N GLU A 563 -9.98 -11.55 2.19
CA GLU A 563 -10.45 -10.34 1.48
C GLU A 563 -9.35 -9.83 0.53
N ASP A 564 -9.66 -8.94 -0.42
CA ASP A 564 -8.66 -8.35 -1.35
C ASP A 564 -7.47 -7.67 -0.62
N CYS A 565 -7.63 -7.35 0.67
CA CYS A 565 -6.59 -6.79 1.55
C CYS A 565 -5.59 -7.83 2.10
N ASP A 566 -5.82 -9.12 1.83
CA ASP A 566 -4.96 -10.25 2.21
C ASP A 566 -4.21 -10.84 0.99
N VAL A 567 -4.32 -10.20 -0.18
CA VAL A 567 -3.52 -10.56 -1.37
C VAL A 567 -2.10 -10.03 -1.18
N PHE A 568 -1.17 -10.93 -0.87
CA PHE A 568 0.25 -10.61 -0.72
C PHE A 568 0.99 -10.78 -2.06
N PRO A 569 1.92 -9.88 -2.41
CA PRO A 569 2.86 -10.17 -3.49
C PRO A 569 3.65 -11.44 -3.14
N GLU A 570 3.74 -12.39 -4.08
CA GLU A 570 4.56 -13.61 -3.91
C GLU A 570 6.07 -13.30 -3.76
N ALA A 571 6.48 -12.04 -3.99
CA ALA A 571 7.83 -11.55 -3.75
C ALA A 571 8.08 -11.36 -2.24
N GLY A 572 9.03 -12.12 -1.68
CA GLY A 572 9.34 -12.06 -0.26
C GLY A 572 9.87 -10.70 0.19
N PHE A 573 9.05 -9.92 0.89
CA PHE A 573 9.49 -8.71 1.60
C PHE A 573 10.54 -9.08 2.64
N SER A 574 11.72 -8.47 2.56
CA SER A 574 12.83 -8.78 3.46
C SER A 574 13.54 -7.53 3.95
N ILE A 575 14.08 -7.61 5.15
CA ILE A 575 15.05 -6.65 5.67
C ILE A 575 16.43 -7.26 5.58
N THR A 576 17.33 -6.56 4.90
CA THR A 576 18.73 -6.92 4.77
C THR A 576 19.59 -5.92 5.54
N HIS A 577 20.46 -6.44 6.39
CA HIS A 577 21.52 -5.67 7.03
C HIS A 577 22.84 -5.90 6.27
N PHE A 578 23.50 -4.80 5.89
CA PHE A 578 24.81 -4.78 5.25
C PHE A 578 25.82 -4.17 6.22
N ASP A 579 26.87 -4.93 6.51
CA ASP A 579 27.96 -4.47 7.38
C ASP A 579 29.04 -3.68 6.60
N GLU A 580 30.15 -3.37 7.26
CA GLU A 580 31.29 -2.67 6.65
C GLU A 580 31.91 -3.41 5.45
N SER A 581 31.70 -4.73 5.33
CA SER A 581 32.15 -5.52 4.18
C SER A 581 31.26 -5.34 2.94
N LEU A 582 30.16 -4.58 3.07
CA LEU A 582 29.16 -4.34 2.02
C LEU A 582 28.46 -5.62 1.55
N ARG A 583 28.53 -6.68 2.35
CA ARG A 583 27.83 -7.94 2.10
C ARG A 583 26.63 -8.06 3.03
N PRO A 584 25.56 -8.74 2.60
CA PRO A 584 24.47 -9.10 3.49
C PRO A 584 25.01 -9.94 4.66
N SER A 585 24.93 -9.41 5.88
CA SER A 585 25.33 -10.12 7.10
C SER A 585 24.13 -10.84 7.72
N GLN A 586 22.94 -10.23 7.66
CA GLN A 586 21.67 -10.80 8.09
C GLN A 586 20.55 -10.48 7.11
N VAL A 587 19.67 -11.46 6.88
CA VAL A 587 18.45 -11.29 6.09
C VAL A 587 17.28 -11.80 6.92
N MET A 588 16.30 -10.93 7.16
CA MET A 588 15.04 -11.27 7.82
C MET A 588 13.92 -11.22 6.80
N ASN A 589 13.33 -12.37 6.49
CA ASN A 589 12.12 -12.42 5.67
C ASN A 589 10.92 -12.02 6.54
N LEU A 590 10.20 -10.99 6.15
CA LEU A 590 9.05 -10.46 6.87
C LEU A 590 7.74 -11.18 6.51
N GLY A 591 7.75 -12.05 5.50
CA GLY A 591 6.58 -12.79 5.05
C GLY A 591 5.43 -11.84 4.71
N GLY A 592 4.23 -12.13 5.22
CA GLY A 592 3.04 -11.28 5.07
C GLY A 592 2.99 -10.04 5.98
N SER A 593 4.07 -9.71 6.69
CA SER A 593 4.11 -8.53 7.58
C SER A 593 4.29 -7.26 6.75
N GLN A 594 3.19 -6.58 6.44
CA GLN A 594 3.17 -5.35 5.65
C GLN A 594 3.90 -4.21 6.38
N TYR A 595 4.76 -3.47 5.67
CA TYR A 595 5.28 -2.20 6.19
C TYR A 595 4.17 -1.15 6.32
N LEU A 596 4.15 -0.43 7.43
CA LEU A 596 3.14 0.60 7.70
C LEU A 596 3.72 2.02 7.69
N PHE A 597 4.79 2.25 8.45
CA PHE A 597 5.50 3.53 8.50
C PHE A 597 6.81 3.42 9.29
N THR A 598 7.62 4.47 9.24
CA THR A 598 8.84 4.65 10.02
C THR A 598 8.68 5.81 11.00
N VAL A 599 9.24 5.70 12.20
CA VAL A 599 9.18 6.74 13.23
C VAL A 599 10.53 6.87 13.94
N VAL A 600 10.92 8.10 14.29
CA VAL A 600 12.13 8.35 15.10
C VAL A 600 11.69 8.49 16.55
N GLY A 601 11.95 7.47 17.38
CA GLY A 601 11.75 7.54 18.84
C GLY A 601 12.88 8.30 19.54
N ASN A 602 14.12 7.89 19.28
CA ASN A 602 15.33 8.54 19.78
C ASN A 602 16.19 9.01 18.60
N PRO A 603 16.55 10.31 18.51
CA PRO A 603 17.34 10.84 17.39
C PRO A 603 18.80 10.34 17.33
N LEU A 604 19.27 9.64 18.36
CA LEU A 604 20.61 9.03 18.40
C LEU A 604 20.61 7.56 17.93
N GLU A 605 19.44 6.97 17.78
CA GLU A 605 19.25 5.58 17.36
C GLU A 605 18.73 5.53 15.92
N MET A 606 18.68 4.33 15.34
CA MET A 606 18.05 4.14 14.04
C MET A 606 16.53 4.38 14.13
N PRO A 607 15.89 4.87 13.07
CA PRO A 607 14.44 4.99 13.03
C PRO A 607 13.75 3.63 13.26
N CYS A 608 12.70 3.61 14.05
CA CYS A 608 11.92 2.41 14.33
C CYS A 608 11.08 2.04 13.09
N LEU A 609 10.94 0.74 12.87
CA LEU A 609 10.13 0.18 11.79
C LEU A 609 8.77 -0.27 12.32
N CYS A 610 7.67 0.24 11.75
CA CYS A 610 6.33 -0.23 12.09
C CYS A 610 5.81 -1.22 11.05
N LEU A 611 5.46 -2.42 11.50
CA LEU A 611 4.95 -3.51 10.66
C LEU A 611 3.56 -3.94 11.11
N ARG A 612 2.72 -4.36 10.16
CA ARG A 612 1.49 -5.09 10.43
C ARG A 612 1.82 -6.44 11.03
N TYR A 613 1.18 -6.78 12.14
CA TYR A 613 1.26 -8.08 12.77
C TYR A 613 -0.16 -8.51 13.13
N ASP A 614 -0.72 -9.44 12.35
CA ASP A 614 -2.13 -9.81 12.37
C ASP A 614 -3.06 -8.58 12.22
N VAL A 615 -3.86 -8.31 13.25
CA VAL A 615 -4.77 -7.16 13.32
C VAL A 615 -4.08 -5.91 13.88
N ASP A 616 -2.93 -6.06 14.51
CA ASP A 616 -2.19 -5.01 15.19
C ASP A 616 -1.09 -4.40 14.30
N ALA A 617 -0.48 -3.33 14.80
CA ALA A 617 0.77 -2.81 14.28
C ALA A 617 1.82 -2.82 15.38
N ILE A 618 2.99 -3.38 15.11
CA ILE A 618 4.10 -3.46 16.05
C ILE A 618 5.21 -2.50 15.63
N VAL A 619 5.88 -1.90 16.60
CA VAL A 619 7.03 -1.02 16.39
C VAL A 619 8.28 -1.76 16.82
N LEU A 620 9.24 -1.85 15.90
CA LEU A 620 10.51 -2.52 16.08
C LEU A 620 11.64 -1.49 16.13
N GLN A 621 12.45 -1.51 17.19
CA GLN A 621 13.68 -0.74 17.29
C GLN A 621 14.85 -1.58 16.76
N PRO A 622 15.60 -1.10 15.74
CA PRO A 622 16.84 -1.73 15.33
C PRO A 622 17.97 -1.50 16.34
N HIS A 623 18.68 -2.58 16.69
CA HIS A 623 19.87 -2.62 17.54
C HIS A 623 21.01 -3.35 16.81
N PRO A 624 21.69 -2.70 15.86
CA PRO A 624 22.71 -3.36 15.04
C PRO A 624 23.90 -3.92 15.84
N GLU A 625 24.16 -3.39 17.04
CA GLU A 625 25.20 -3.89 17.93
C GLU A 625 24.83 -5.25 18.58
N GLN A 626 23.59 -5.74 18.44
CA GLN A 626 23.08 -6.97 19.04
C GLN A 626 22.79 -8.06 17.98
N ASP A 627 23.80 -8.84 17.59
CA ASP A 627 23.69 -9.85 16.53
C ASP A 627 22.50 -10.83 16.67
N HIS A 628 22.14 -11.23 17.90
CA HIS A 628 21.06 -12.21 18.16
C HIS A 628 19.71 -11.59 18.53
N ASN A 629 19.64 -10.25 18.62
CA ASN A 629 18.46 -9.52 19.03
C ASN A 629 18.38 -8.14 18.35
N MET A 630 18.70 -8.10 17.06
CA MET A 630 18.77 -6.86 16.28
C MET A 630 17.43 -6.12 16.21
N TRP A 631 16.31 -6.81 16.39
CA TRP A 631 14.98 -6.23 16.32
C TRP A 631 14.26 -6.40 17.65
N GLU A 632 14.04 -5.28 18.36
CA GLU A 632 13.30 -5.26 19.61
C GLU A 632 11.87 -4.74 19.39
N HIS A 633 10.88 -5.53 19.79
CA HIS A 633 9.49 -5.07 19.85
C HIS A 633 9.30 -4.13 21.04
N ILE A 634 9.13 -2.83 20.76
CA ILE A 634 9.08 -1.76 21.79
C ILE A 634 7.68 -1.18 22.02
N ALA A 635 6.77 -1.28 21.05
CA ALA A 635 5.40 -0.78 21.20
C ALA A 635 4.43 -1.49 20.25
N THR A 636 3.14 -1.52 20.64
CA THR A 636 2.04 -2.05 19.81
C THR A 636 0.93 -1.00 19.70
N PHE A 637 0.43 -0.79 18.48
CA PHE A 637 -0.82 -0.10 18.23
C PHE A 637 -1.93 -1.13 17.96
N ASN A 638 -2.78 -1.33 18.97
CA ASN A 638 -3.85 -2.32 18.92
C ASN A 638 -4.81 -2.09 17.74
N ALA A 639 -5.21 -3.16 17.04
CA ALA A 639 -6.06 -3.16 15.85
C ALA A 639 -5.63 -2.23 14.69
N LEU A 640 -4.45 -1.62 14.75
CA LEU A 640 -4.06 -0.62 13.75
C LEU A 640 -3.83 -1.25 12.37
N GLY A 641 -3.35 -2.50 12.32
CA GLY A 641 -3.19 -3.27 11.08
C GLY A 641 -4.50 -3.44 10.32
N TYR A 642 -5.59 -3.70 11.03
CA TYR A 642 -6.95 -3.74 10.46
C TYR A 642 -7.49 -2.34 10.13
N VAL A 643 -7.34 -1.38 11.06
CA VAL A 643 -7.86 -0.01 10.91
C VAL A 643 -7.28 0.66 9.67
N GLN A 644 -5.96 0.59 9.47
CA GLN A 644 -5.30 1.25 8.34
C GLN A 644 -5.71 0.65 6.99
N ALA A 645 -5.99 -0.67 6.95
CA ALA A 645 -6.42 -1.38 5.75
C ALA A 645 -7.84 -0.96 5.34
N SER A 646 -8.72 -0.69 6.32
CA SER A 646 -10.09 -0.20 6.08
C SER A 646 -10.17 1.24 5.52
N LYS A 647 -9.05 1.97 5.47
CA LYS A 647 -8.97 3.38 5.04
C LYS A 647 -8.35 3.47 3.66
N GLN A 648 -9.17 3.26 2.63
CA GLN A 648 -8.73 3.28 1.22
C GLN A 648 -8.12 4.63 0.80
N ASP A 649 -8.68 5.74 1.27
CA ASP A 649 -8.17 7.10 0.96
C ASP A 649 -7.00 7.56 1.85
N LYS A 650 -6.38 6.65 2.61
CA LYS A 650 -5.23 6.96 3.47
C LYS A 650 -4.04 7.44 2.63
N LYS A 651 -3.52 8.62 2.93
CA LYS A 651 -2.28 9.13 2.34
C LYS A 651 -1.08 8.94 3.24
N PHE A 652 -1.20 9.30 4.53
CA PHE A 652 -0.09 9.18 5.48
C PHE A 652 -0.52 8.47 6.77
N LEU A 653 0.43 7.76 7.36
CA LEU A 653 0.34 7.13 8.68
C LEU A 653 1.58 7.51 9.49
N SER A 654 1.40 7.85 10.77
CA SER A 654 2.49 8.29 11.64
C SER A 654 2.12 8.08 13.11
N CYS A 655 3.09 8.19 14.00
CA CYS A 655 2.90 8.20 15.44
C CYS A 655 3.94 9.15 16.09
N PRO A 656 3.71 9.62 17.32
CA PRO A 656 4.65 10.46 18.04
C PRO A 656 5.83 9.64 18.59
N PRO A 657 6.97 10.28 18.95
CA PRO A 657 8.14 9.59 19.50
C PRO A 657 7.87 8.74 20.74
N ASN A 658 6.86 9.10 21.55
CA ASN A 658 6.46 8.35 22.74
C ASN A 658 5.44 7.23 22.48
N PHE A 659 5.06 6.99 21.22
CA PHE A 659 4.12 5.95 20.79
C PHE A 659 2.71 6.03 21.44
N SER A 660 2.32 7.19 21.98
CA SER A 660 1.06 7.33 22.75
C SER A 660 -0.22 7.23 21.91
N TYR A 661 -0.14 7.45 20.60
CA TYR A 661 -1.25 7.33 19.66
C TYR A 661 -0.74 7.03 18.25
N ALA A 662 -1.61 6.48 17.39
CA ALA A 662 -1.38 6.43 15.95
C ALA A 662 -2.24 7.49 15.26
N ALA A 663 -1.71 8.14 14.23
CA ALA A 663 -2.41 9.15 13.46
C ALA A 663 -2.35 8.86 11.97
N LEU A 664 -3.49 9.02 11.31
CA LEU A 664 -3.70 8.72 9.91
C LEU A 664 -4.34 9.93 9.25
N CYS A 665 -3.87 10.33 8.08
CA CYS A 665 -4.58 11.33 7.28
C CYS A 665 -5.01 10.76 5.93
N GLU A 666 -6.17 11.23 5.47
CA GLU A 666 -6.62 10.99 4.10
C GLU A 666 -5.88 11.91 3.11
N CYS A 667 -6.15 11.74 1.82
CA CYS A 667 -5.63 12.64 0.78
C CYS A 667 -6.08 14.10 0.96
N ILE A 668 -7.28 14.31 1.53
CA ILE A 668 -7.92 15.63 1.68
C ILE A 668 -8.72 15.67 2.99
N CYS A 669 -8.79 16.84 3.63
CA CYS A 669 -9.70 17.22 4.72
C CYS A 669 -9.60 16.44 6.05
N ARG A 670 -9.38 15.13 6.10
CA ARG A 670 -9.61 14.34 7.32
C ARG A 670 -8.34 13.77 7.91
N THR A 671 -8.21 13.93 9.23
CA THR A 671 -7.18 13.31 10.06
C THR A 671 -7.85 12.50 11.18
N PHE A 672 -7.37 11.29 11.41
CA PHE A 672 -7.83 10.36 12.44
C PHE A 672 -6.73 10.18 13.48
N ILE A 673 -7.11 10.13 14.75
CA ILE A 673 -6.18 9.90 15.87
C ILE A 673 -6.71 8.74 16.71
N TYR A 674 -5.91 7.69 16.83
CA TYR A 674 -6.21 6.46 17.54
C TYR A 674 -5.35 6.38 18.81
N ARG A 675 -5.96 6.58 19.97
CA ARG A 675 -5.29 6.56 21.27
C ARG A 675 -5.40 5.19 21.92
N GLN A 676 -4.29 4.74 22.52
CA GLN A 676 -4.26 3.50 23.28
C GLN A 676 -5.19 3.54 24.52
N PRO A 677 -5.60 2.38 25.07
CA PRO A 677 -6.52 2.31 26.19
C PRO A 677 -6.06 3.12 27.41
N SER A 678 -6.79 4.18 27.76
CA SER A 678 -6.56 4.96 28.97
C SER A 678 -7.66 4.69 30.00
N PRO A 679 -7.38 4.80 31.31
CA PRO A 679 -8.40 4.71 32.36
C PRO A 679 -9.55 5.69 32.11
N LEU A 680 -10.76 5.25 32.38
CA LEU A 680 -11.94 6.10 32.31
C LEU A 680 -12.18 6.81 33.64
N GLU A 681 -12.49 8.11 33.60
CA GLU A 681 -12.99 8.84 34.76
C GLU A 681 -14.42 8.44 35.13
N THR A 682 -15.18 7.91 34.18
CA THR A 682 -16.58 7.51 34.35
C THR A 682 -16.75 6.00 34.26
N VAL A 683 -17.69 5.47 35.06
CA VAL A 683 -17.99 4.03 35.06
C VAL A 683 -18.77 3.67 33.80
N LEU A 684 -18.13 3.00 32.85
CA LEU A 684 -18.79 2.44 31.66
C LEU A 684 -19.00 0.94 31.85
N PHE A 685 -20.15 0.42 31.41
CA PHE A 685 -20.44 -1.02 31.42
C PHE A 685 -20.64 -1.54 29.99
N ASN A 686 -20.04 -2.68 29.70
CA ASN A 686 -20.30 -3.42 28.47
C ASN A 686 -21.73 -4.00 28.55
N ARG A 687 -22.66 -3.49 27.74
CA ARG A 687 -24.07 -3.92 27.74
C ARG A 687 -24.28 -5.41 27.43
N LYS A 688 -23.36 -6.05 26.69
CA LYS A 688 -23.45 -7.48 26.34
C LYS A 688 -22.93 -8.39 27.45
N GLN A 689 -21.87 -7.98 28.15
CA GLN A 689 -21.19 -8.81 29.16
C GLN A 689 -21.49 -8.39 30.61
N GLY A 690 -22.13 -7.24 30.83
CA GLY A 690 -22.39 -6.68 32.16
C GLY A 690 -21.14 -6.26 32.95
N ARG A 691 -19.95 -6.32 32.33
CA ARG A 691 -18.67 -5.99 32.97
C ARG A 691 -18.40 -4.50 32.90
N GLN A 692 -17.79 -3.96 33.95
CA GLN A 692 -17.26 -2.61 33.95
C GLN A 692 -16.07 -2.55 32.98
N ILE A 693 -16.04 -1.53 32.14
CA ILE A 693 -14.94 -1.19 31.25
C ILE A 693 -14.04 -0.25 32.05
N GLU A 694 -12.83 -0.69 32.35
CA GLU A 694 -11.86 0.09 33.13
C GLU A 694 -11.07 1.07 32.25
N LYS A 695 -10.77 0.66 31.01
CA LYS A 695 -10.00 1.44 30.04
C LYS A 695 -10.71 1.48 28.70
N VAL A 696 -10.60 2.59 27.98
CA VAL A 696 -11.15 2.75 26.63
C VAL A 696 -10.10 3.35 25.72
N ALA A 697 -9.91 2.71 24.57
CA ALA A 697 -9.20 3.31 23.45
C ALA A 697 -10.13 4.28 22.71
N LYS A 698 -9.63 5.46 22.37
CA LYS A 698 -10.42 6.53 21.74
C LYS A 698 -9.98 6.76 20.30
N GLN A 699 -10.93 6.94 19.42
CA GLN A 699 -10.73 7.48 18.07
C GLN A 699 -11.22 8.94 18.04
N HIS A 700 -10.40 9.85 17.54
CA HIS A 700 -10.82 11.21 17.22
C HIS A 700 -10.78 11.42 15.71
N VAL A 701 -11.66 12.28 15.22
CA VAL A 701 -11.70 12.70 13.81
C VAL A 701 -11.62 14.22 13.78
N ALA A 702 -10.61 14.72 13.10
CA ALA A 702 -10.40 16.14 12.86
C ALA A 702 -10.62 16.44 11.37
N SER A 703 -11.49 17.40 11.08
CA SER A 703 -11.76 17.88 9.73
C SER A 703 -11.10 19.24 9.54
N LEU A 704 -10.16 19.30 8.60
CA LEU A 704 -9.46 20.51 8.20
C LEU A 704 -10.37 21.34 7.29
N ASP A 705 -10.36 22.66 7.50
CA ASP A 705 -11.06 23.62 6.64
C ASP A 705 -10.22 23.92 5.38
N SER A 706 -10.04 22.90 4.53
CA SER A 706 -9.31 22.99 3.27
C SER A 706 -9.67 21.83 2.35
N ALA A 707 -10.05 22.16 1.11
CA ALA A 707 -10.24 21.18 0.03
C ALA A 707 -8.94 20.87 -0.75
N ARG A 708 -7.80 21.42 -0.33
CA ARG A 708 -6.49 21.15 -0.95
C ARG A 708 -5.92 19.81 -0.49
N ALA A 709 -5.17 19.16 -1.38
CA ALA A 709 -4.44 17.94 -1.07
C ALA A 709 -3.46 18.15 0.09
N ILE A 710 -3.34 17.14 0.94
CA ILE A 710 -2.36 17.09 2.02
C ILE A 710 -1.01 16.67 1.41
N LEU A 711 0.01 17.50 1.58
CA LEU A 711 1.37 17.28 1.05
C LEU A 711 2.34 16.80 2.12
N GLY A 712 2.04 17.01 3.40
CA GLY A 712 2.89 16.52 4.48
C GLY A 712 2.13 16.30 5.77
N PHE A 713 2.63 15.37 6.57
CA PHE A 713 1.94 14.90 7.77
C PHE A 713 2.92 14.37 8.80
N ARG A 714 2.88 14.92 10.03
CA ARG A 714 3.78 14.50 11.12
C ARG A 714 3.09 14.56 12.47
N ALA A 715 3.34 13.55 13.31
CA ALA A 715 2.81 13.45 14.66
C ALA A 715 3.92 13.66 15.71
N THR A 716 3.61 14.40 16.76
CA THR A 716 4.48 14.70 17.90
C THR A 716 3.71 14.43 19.19
N ASN A 717 4.37 14.40 20.33
CA ASN A 717 3.71 14.04 21.58
C ASN A 717 2.48 14.93 21.85
N GLU A 718 2.57 16.22 21.55
CA GLU A 718 1.51 17.20 21.82
C GLU A 718 0.64 17.55 20.60
N ARG A 719 1.19 17.47 19.38
CA ARG A 719 0.58 18.05 18.16
C ARG A 719 0.66 17.13 16.95
N VAL A 720 -0.31 17.24 16.05
CA VAL A 720 -0.22 16.71 14.69
C VAL A 720 -0.15 17.88 13.72
N TYR A 721 0.85 17.88 12.85
CA TYR A 721 1.07 18.88 11.82
C TYR A 721 0.63 18.34 10.46
N VAL A 722 -0.18 19.12 9.75
CA VAL A 722 -0.66 18.79 8.41
C VAL A 722 -0.34 19.93 7.46
N LEU A 723 0.45 19.66 6.43
CA LEU A 723 0.87 20.62 5.41
C LEU A 723 0.02 20.44 4.16
N THR A 724 -0.55 21.52 3.64
CA THR A 724 -1.14 21.60 2.30
C THR A 724 -0.27 22.48 1.40
N CYS A 725 -0.65 22.66 0.13
CA CYS A 725 0.08 23.55 -0.77
C CYS A 725 0.20 24.98 -0.23
N SER A 726 -0.80 25.51 0.49
CA SER A 726 -0.87 26.94 0.85
C SER A 726 -0.94 27.21 2.35
N SER A 727 -1.03 26.18 3.19
CA SER A 727 -1.25 26.35 4.63
C SER A 727 -0.65 25.20 5.43
N ILE A 728 -0.29 25.47 6.68
CA ILE A 728 0.00 24.43 7.69
C ILE A 728 -1.08 24.44 8.77
N PHE A 729 -1.60 23.27 9.09
CA PHE A 729 -2.58 23.03 10.14
C PHE A 729 -1.91 22.37 11.35
N ILE A 730 -2.28 22.81 12.54
CA ILE A 730 -1.75 22.32 13.81
C ILE A 730 -2.94 21.80 14.62
N LEU A 731 -2.98 20.50 14.85
CA LEU A 731 -3.98 19.85 15.68
C LEU A 731 -3.36 19.65 17.06
N LYS A 732 -3.90 20.31 18.09
CA LYS A 732 -3.44 20.14 19.47
C LYS A 732 -4.05 18.86 20.04
N VAL A 733 -3.25 17.79 20.08
CA VAL A 733 -3.72 16.45 20.42
C VAL A 733 -3.80 16.29 21.94
N ASN A 734 -2.78 16.74 22.67
CA ASN A 734 -2.79 16.78 24.13
C ASN A 734 -3.01 18.22 24.64
N ASN A 735 -3.80 18.35 25.71
CA ASN A 735 -4.10 19.63 26.36
C ASN A 735 -3.24 19.87 27.61
N SER A 736 -1.97 19.42 27.60
CA SER A 736 -1.10 19.65 28.74
C SER A 736 -0.92 21.13 29.05
#